data_AF-A0A4D6HL84-F1
#
_entry.id   AF-A0A4D6HL84-F1
#
_cell.length_a   1.000
_cell.length_b   1.000
_cell.length_c   1.000
_cell.angle_alpha   90.00
_cell.angle_beta   90.00
_cell.angle_gamma   90.00
#
_symmetry.space_group_name_H-M   'P 1'
#
loop_
_entity.id
_entity.type
_entity.pdbx_description
1 polymer ?
#
loop_
_entity_poly.entity_id
_entity_poly.type
_entity_poly.pdbx_seq_one_letter_code
_entity_poly.pdbx_strand_id
1 'polypeptide(L)'
;MSEADAEAAEPTPGKTEVWIEKYRPERLDEIKGHENIVPRLQRYVEQDDLPHLMFAGPAGTGKCVTGETPVLTNDGVAPISTVVGDVDGFETPDDNLEILTYDTDGSFEYVAPSHVFSKEATDLVSIETRDGNEFTVTPEHKLLVADKTGLEWRAAGTLSGDERIVRPLETPIAAADSSTSLDWVASMDGDRTFVTVSESFAQRHDIPAEENYVGQKKTVLGYLRRGYTIDEIASEYDISRNTAGNYARGISIDLEESSTTCSLSSLRSLDVAESELRDHVKSVQYVTSCNNRSSPITPPWDLTPDLARFLGLAISEARIENGRIKFYNTDDALREAFKRTARELFDVETTRGVQQDVPYVELRTKSLHHFLESCFDVFGDSSTSAIGSTLVHAPDDVRAAFLRAVFDSEASVAEQGTIELTQKDESLVTLCSYLLASFGVPTRRKRLEKTATNGSGPKRQYHALYLSGVSALSRFEDAIGFSIDYKRERLADATEGAGNPNHDTMPAQAAIDDLCRTLALSKEPLVTETLNPDTPGRESALEDIDRVLEAASDRLEAAQQVKRVIERVRSDIRSVSAVPTEWVDRRDALEPLEARKEVESTTGIRTDRLLEYADGRRSPTASRAGELLVTLESRVETPETAAVQQSLREAIDALGVSDNRIAEGTELLGRDVRQLVENDDHDLASLPRFETVADRLLDVADEMCSMAVIEQLVDLDRLARGTLYFDRVTAVEQIQDERRVYDLTVPGTRNYVAGDVPTVMHNTTAAQAIAREVYDDDWRENFLELNASDQRGIDVVRDRIKDFARSSFGGYDHRIIFLDEADALTSDAQSALRRTMEQFSNNTRFILSCNYSSQIIDPIQSRCAVFRFTELSADALEAQIREIAAIEGIDVTDDGVDALVYAGDGDMRKAINGLQAAAVMGDVVDEETVFAITSTARPEEVEAMVDHAIDGDFTAARAALEDLLMERGLAGGDVIDQLHRSAWEFDIPEQATVRLLERLGEVDYRISEGANERLQLEAMLASLALENE
;
A
#
# COMPACT_ATOMS: atom_id res chain seq x y z
N MET A 1 -18.76 -26.37 15.16
CA MET A 1 -19.11 -24.96 15.38
C MET A 1 -20.44 -24.95 16.12
N SER A 2 -20.47 -24.31 17.28
CA SER A 2 -21.61 -24.26 18.19
C SER A 2 -22.19 -22.84 18.22
N GLU A 3 -23.40 -22.65 18.74
CA GLU A 3 -24.03 -21.33 18.83
C GLU A 3 -23.22 -20.31 19.66
N ALA A 4 -22.28 -20.77 20.50
CA ALA A 4 -21.34 -19.91 21.22
C ALA A 4 -20.25 -19.27 20.32
N ASP A 5 -20.00 -19.81 19.13
CA ASP A 5 -19.02 -19.26 18.17
C ASP A 5 -19.62 -18.08 17.37
N ALA A 6 -20.93 -17.79 17.52
CA ALA A 6 -21.66 -16.80 16.73
C ALA A 6 -21.94 -15.46 17.46
N GLU A 7 -21.84 -15.41 18.78
CA GLU A 7 -22.02 -14.16 19.57
C GLU A 7 -20.73 -13.32 19.70
N ALA A 8 -19.59 -13.80 19.17
CA ALA A 8 -18.31 -13.07 19.15
C ALA A 8 -18.13 -12.17 17.91
N ALA A 9 -19.19 -11.96 17.11
CA ALA A 9 -19.14 -11.32 15.80
C ALA A 9 -20.07 -10.09 15.67
N GLU A 10 -20.19 -9.28 16.73
CA GLU A 10 -20.59 -7.88 16.58
C GLU A 10 -19.32 -7.01 16.54
N PRO A 11 -19.15 -6.13 15.54
CA PRO A 11 -17.98 -5.27 15.45
C PRO A 11 -18.03 -4.19 16.54
N THR A 12 -16.98 -4.11 17.36
CA THR A 12 -16.79 -2.98 18.29
C THR A 12 -16.65 -1.69 17.46
N PRO A 13 -17.40 -0.61 17.77
CA PRO A 13 -17.18 0.68 17.13
C PRO A 13 -15.72 1.14 17.31
N GLY A 14 -15.11 1.66 16.23
CA GLY A 14 -13.77 2.27 16.28
C GLY A 14 -12.59 1.47 15.69
N LYS A 15 -12.78 0.26 15.13
CA LYS A 15 -11.67 -0.52 14.50
C LYS A 15 -11.99 -1.12 13.13
N THR A 16 -11.92 -0.32 12.06
CA THR A 16 -11.54 -0.79 10.68
C THR A 16 -11.31 0.29 9.60
N GLU A 17 -11.67 1.57 9.80
CA GLU A 17 -11.76 2.54 8.68
C GLU A 17 -11.08 3.89 8.99
N VAL A 18 -10.34 4.46 8.04
CA VAL A 18 -9.64 5.75 8.19
C VAL A 18 -10.61 6.91 7.92
N TRP A 19 -10.84 7.77 8.91
CA TRP A 19 -11.90 8.76 8.88
C TRP A 19 -11.70 9.89 7.85
N ILE A 20 -10.46 10.22 7.49
CA ILE A 20 -10.15 11.15 6.37
C ILE A 20 -10.80 10.73 5.04
N GLU A 21 -11.01 9.43 4.85
CA GLU A 21 -11.54 8.86 3.60
C GLU A 21 -13.03 8.61 3.72
N LYS A 22 -13.47 8.01 4.83
CA LYS A 22 -14.87 7.79 5.18
C LYS A 22 -15.70 9.08 5.16
N TYR A 23 -15.09 10.19 5.59
CA TYR A 23 -15.71 11.51 5.66
C TYR A 23 -15.13 12.50 4.63
N ARG A 24 -14.60 11.99 3.51
CA ARG A 24 -14.18 12.83 2.39
C ARG A 24 -15.40 13.39 1.65
N PRO A 25 -15.49 14.71 1.40
CA PRO A 25 -16.60 15.27 0.63
C PRO A 25 -16.65 14.75 -0.81
N GLU A 26 -17.80 14.23 -1.23
CA GLU A 26 -18.09 13.88 -2.63
C GLU A 26 -18.80 15.03 -3.37
N ARG A 27 -19.49 15.92 -2.63
CA ARG A 27 -20.23 17.09 -3.13
C ARG A 27 -19.81 18.41 -2.48
N LEU A 28 -20.20 19.54 -3.07
CA LEU A 28 -19.86 20.88 -2.54
C LEU A 28 -20.57 21.18 -1.22
N ASP A 29 -21.78 20.69 -0.99
CA ASP A 29 -22.51 20.90 0.28
C ASP A 29 -21.93 20.10 1.46
N GLU A 30 -21.15 19.06 1.16
CA GLU A 30 -20.37 18.29 2.12
C GLU A 30 -19.03 18.95 2.47
N ILE A 31 -18.54 19.91 1.66
CA ILE A 31 -17.32 20.67 1.96
C ILE A 31 -17.59 21.63 3.12
N LYS A 32 -16.99 21.33 4.27
CA LYS A 32 -17.09 22.15 5.47
C LYS A 32 -16.17 23.36 5.38
N GLY A 33 -16.65 24.50 5.87
CA GLY A 33 -15.91 25.76 5.86
C GLY A 33 -15.87 26.47 4.51
N HIS A 34 -15.00 27.47 4.43
CA HIS A 34 -14.95 28.44 3.32
C HIS A 34 -16.34 28.95 2.90
N GLU A 35 -17.13 29.46 3.85
CA GLU A 35 -18.53 29.92 3.67
C GLU A 35 -18.69 31.06 2.63
N ASN A 36 -17.59 31.69 2.23
CA ASN A 36 -17.54 32.72 1.18
C ASN A 36 -17.22 32.13 -0.22
N ILE A 37 -16.81 30.86 -0.27
CA ILE A 37 -16.39 30.09 -1.44
C ILE A 37 -17.45 29.05 -1.79
N VAL A 38 -17.80 28.13 -0.88
CA VAL A 38 -18.71 27.01 -1.17
C VAL A 38 -20.11 27.49 -1.61
N PRO A 39 -20.83 28.36 -0.88
CA PRO A 39 -22.12 28.92 -1.33
C PRO A 39 -22.02 29.88 -2.53
N ARG A 40 -20.81 30.18 -2.98
CA ARG A 40 -20.56 31.00 -4.18
C ARG A 40 -20.24 30.11 -5.39
N LEU A 41 -19.51 29.01 -5.19
CA LEU A 41 -19.36 27.92 -6.15
C LEU A 41 -20.73 27.29 -6.42
N GLN A 42 -21.46 26.87 -5.38
CA GLN A 42 -22.84 26.38 -5.50
C GLN A 42 -23.73 27.36 -6.24
N ARG A 43 -23.73 28.66 -5.91
CA ARG A 43 -24.51 29.66 -6.68
C ARG A 43 -24.10 29.76 -8.15
N TYR A 44 -22.82 29.57 -8.46
CA TYR A 44 -22.34 29.56 -9.84
C TYR A 44 -22.82 28.31 -10.60
N VAL A 45 -22.91 27.16 -9.92
CA VAL A 45 -23.51 25.92 -10.45
C VAL A 45 -25.04 26.05 -10.58
N GLU A 46 -25.75 26.43 -9.52
CA GLU A 46 -27.21 26.65 -9.48
C GLU A 46 -27.74 27.63 -10.54
N GLN A 47 -26.92 28.61 -10.93
CA GLN A 47 -27.27 29.64 -11.92
C GLN A 47 -26.84 29.29 -13.35
N ASP A 48 -26.16 28.15 -13.54
CA ASP A 48 -25.51 27.73 -14.80
C ASP A 48 -24.60 28.84 -15.40
N ASP A 49 -23.95 29.61 -14.51
CA ASP A 49 -23.08 30.74 -14.85
C ASP A 49 -21.71 30.58 -14.18
N LEU A 50 -21.19 29.34 -14.19
CA LEU A 50 -19.87 29.01 -13.68
C LEU A 50 -18.80 29.80 -14.45
N PRO A 51 -17.97 30.65 -13.81
CA PRO A 51 -16.87 31.31 -14.48
C PRO A 51 -15.68 30.34 -14.64
N HIS A 52 -14.59 30.78 -15.28
CA HIS A 52 -13.30 30.11 -15.03
C HIS A 52 -12.94 30.29 -13.55
N LEU A 53 -12.50 29.23 -12.89
CA LEU A 53 -12.08 29.22 -11.49
C LEU A 53 -10.55 29.14 -11.41
N MET A 54 -10.00 29.60 -10.29
CA MET A 54 -8.62 29.33 -9.92
C MET A 54 -8.59 29.05 -8.43
N PHE A 55 -8.11 27.87 -8.05
CA PHE A 55 -7.93 27.42 -6.68
C PHE A 55 -6.46 27.65 -6.31
N ALA A 56 -6.22 28.19 -5.13
CA ALA A 56 -4.87 28.38 -4.61
C ALA A 56 -4.79 27.76 -3.20
N GLY A 57 -3.89 26.80 -2.99
CA GLY A 57 -3.71 26.05 -1.73
C GLY A 57 -2.81 24.78 -1.88
N PRO A 58 -2.45 24.09 -0.78
CA PRO A 58 -1.48 22.97 -0.75
C PRO A 58 -1.96 21.58 -1.29
N ALA A 59 -1.02 20.62 -1.32
CA ALA A 59 -0.82 19.53 -2.31
C ALA A 59 -1.86 18.38 -2.50
N GLY A 60 -1.85 17.76 -3.71
CA GLY A 60 -2.69 16.59 -4.01
C GLY A 60 -2.58 15.74 -5.32
N THR A 61 -1.57 15.80 -6.21
CA THR A 61 -1.54 14.95 -7.46
C THR A 61 -0.18 14.39 -7.95
N GLY A 62 -0.20 13.33 -8.78
CA GLY A 62 0.84 13.04 -9.80
C GLY A 62 1.75 11.79 -9.60
N LYS A 63 1.31 10.58 -9.98
CA LYS A 63 2.12 9.32 -9.87
C LYS A 63 1.86 8.39 -11.08
N CYS A 64 2.90 7.88 -11.76
CA CYS A 64 2.75 6.95 -12.91
C CYS A 64 3.96 5.99 -13.11
N VAL A 65 3.76 4.92 -13.90
CA VAL A 65 4.77 3.92 -14.33
C VAL A 65 4.83 3.80 -15.88
N THR A 66 5.88 3.24 -16.49
CA THR A 66 5.96 3.09 -17.97
C THR A 66 5.10 1.95 -18.52
N GLY A 67 4.65 2.08 -19.78
CA GLY A 67 3.63 1.21 -20.39
C GLY A 67 3.98 -0.28 -20.54
N GLU A 68 5.27 -0.61 -20.59
CA GLU A 68 5.78 -1.98 -20.61
C GLU A 68 5.64 -2.70 -19.25
N THR A 69 5.42 -1.96 -18.15
CA THR A 69 5.34 -2.50 -16.79
C THR A 69 4.23 -3.55 -16.68
N PRO A 70 4.53 -4.84 -16.40
CA PRO A 70 3.51 -5.85 -16.17
C PRO A 70 2.70 -5.56 -14.90
N VAL A 71 1.40 -5.78 -14.93
CA VAL A 71 0.47 -5.68 -13.78
C VAL A 71 -0.24 -7.01 -13.62
N LEU A 72 -0.47 -7.43 -12.36
CA LEU A 72 -1.26 -8.62 -12.05
C LEU A 72 -2.73 -8.24 -11.87
N THR A 73 -3.56 -8.71 -12.79
CA THR A 73 -5.01 -8.54 -12.81
C THR A 73 -5.73 -9.87 -12.56
N ASN A 74 -7.03 -9.81 -12.31
CA ASN A 74 -7.91 -10.99 -12.27
C ASN A 74 -8.05 -11.72 -13.64
N ASP A 75 -7.55 -11.13 -14.74
CA ASP A 75 -7.42 -11.79 -16.04
C ASP A 75 -5.98 -12.31 -16.31
N GLY A 76 -5.02 -12.05 -15.43
CA GLY A 76 -3.65 -12.57 -15.50
C GLY A 76 -2.58 -11.50 -15.45
N VAL A 77 -1.44 -11.69 -16.12
CA VAL A 77 -0.36 -10.69 -16.17
C VAL A 77 -0.38 -9.99 -17.51
N ALA A 78 -0.54 -8.66 -17.54
CA ALA A 78 -0.54 -7.89 -18.78
C ALA A 78 0.27 -6.59 -18.62
N PRO A 79 0.90 -6.04 -19.69
CA PRO A 79 1.50 -4.72 -19.63
C PRO A 79 0.46 -3.66 -19.27
N ILE A 80 0.78 -2.70 -18.41
CA ILE A 80 -0.17 -1.66 -17.96
C ILE A 80 -0.74 -0.85 -19.13
N SER A 81 0.02 -0.68 -20.22
CA SER A 81 -0.48 -0.06 -21.46
C SER A 81 -1.60 -0.84 -22.15
N THR A 82 -1.68 -2.16 -21.92
CA THR A 82 -2.79 -3.02 -22.41
C THR A 82 -3.95 -3.02 -21.42
N VAL A 83 -3.68 -2.97 -20.11
CA VAL A 83 -4.70 -2.89 -19.04
C VAL A 83 -5.44 -1.55 -19.06
N VAL A 84 -4.72 -0.45 -19.30
CA VAL A 84 -5.30 0.89 -19.43
C VAL A 84 -5.86 1.11 -20.84
N GLY A 85 -5.16 0.66 -21.89
CA GLY A 85 -5.52 0.90 -23.29
C GLY A 85 -4.98 2.23 -23.85
N ASP A 86 -5.45 2.63 -25.03
CA ASP A 86 -5.02 3.85 -25.74
C ASP A 86 -5.71 5.12 -25.20
N VAL A 87 -5.70 5.28 -23.88
CA VAL A 87 -6.28 6.39 -23.10
C VAL A 87 -5.25 7.50 -22.92
N ASP A 88 -5.62 8.78 -22.93
CA ASP A 88 -4.71 9.90 -22.64
C ASP A 88 -5.45 10.96 -21.80
N GLY A 89 -5.20 10.95 -20.49
CA GLY A 89 -6.10 11.44 -19.43
C GLY A 89 -6.64 10.28 -18.59
N PHE A 90 -7.71 10.54 -17.83
CA PHE A 90 -8.45 9.53 -17.07
C PHE A 90 -9.58 8.91 -17.91
N GLU A 91 -9.81 7.60 -17.75
CA GLU A 91 -10.98 6.88 -18.26
C GLU A 91 -11.49 5.87 -17.23
N THR A 92 -12.66 5.28 -17.47
CA THR A 92 -13.21 4.22 -16.60
C THR A 92 -12.61 2.87 -17.05
N PRO A 93 -12.10 2.01 -16.15
CA PRO A 93 -11.68 0.66 -16.51
C PRO A 93 -12.86 -0.19 -17.02
N ASP A 94 -12.54 -1.32 -17.65
CA ASP A 94 -13.54 -2.36 -17.92
C ASP A 94 -14.23 -2.80 -16.61
N ASP A 95 -15.55 -2.98 -16.65
CA ASP A 95 -16.42 -3.27 -15.47
C ASP A 95 -15.98 -4.49 -14.63
N ASN A 96 -15.20 -5.40 -15.21
CA ASN A 96 -14.71 -6.62 -14.58
C ASN A 96 -13.24 -6.56 -14.16
N LEU A 97 -12.51 -5.47 -14.40
CA LEU A 97 -11.08 -5.40 -14.07
C LEU A 97 -10.89 -5.35 -12.55
N GLU A 98 -10.08 -6.25 -12.00
CA GLU A 98 -9.56 -6.17 -10.63
C GLU A 98 -8.04 -6.37 -10.66
N ILE A 99 -7.32 -5.72 -9.75
CA ILE A 99 -5.85 -5.81 -9.67
C ILE A 99 -5.39 -6.18 -8.27
N LEU A 100 -4.28 -6.92 -8.16
CA LEU A 100 -3.74 -7.31 -6.86
C LEU A 100 -3.15 -6.10 -6.14
N THR A 101 -3.52 -5.91 -4.88
CA THR A 101 -3.08 -4.83 -4.00
C THR A 101 -2.64 -5.37 -2.64
N TYR A 102 -1.88 -4.57 -1.89
CA TYR A 102 -1.40 -4.88 -0.54
C TYR A 102 -2.22 -4.11 0.49
N ASP A 103 -2.94 -4.78 1.39
CA ASP A 103 -3.76 -4.10 2.39
C ASP A 103 -2.94 -3.68 3.63
N THR A 104 -3.50 -2.73 4.37
CA THR A 104 -3.00 -2.20 5.65
C THR A 104 -2.83 -3.25 6.74
N ASP A 105 -3.54 -4.39 6.66
CA ASP A 105 -3.35 -5.56 7.53
C ASP A 105 -2.14 -6.44 7.16
N GLY A 106 -1.47 -6.17 6.04
CA GLY A 106 -0.31 -6.94 5.56
C GLY A 106 -0.64 -8.16 4.71
N SER A 107 -1.90 -8.31 4.29
CA SER A 107 -2.36 -9.29 3.30
C SER A 107 -2.35 -8.72 1.88
N PHE A 108 -2.74 -9.54 0.90
CA PHE A 108 -2.89 -9.12 -0.49
C PHE A 108 -4.28 -9.52 -1.01
N GLU A 109 -4.99 -8.57 -1.62
CA GLU A 109 -6.36 -8.73 -2.13
C GLU A 109 -6.53 -8.13 -3.53
N TYR A 110 -7.51 -8.63 -4.30
CA TYR A 110 -7.89 -8.07 -5.59
C TYR A 110 -8.94 -6.98 -5.39
N VAL A 111 -8.70 -5.81 -5.98
CA VAL A 111 -9.59 -4.64 -5.87
C VAL A 111 -9.84 -4.05 -7.25
N ALA A 112 -11.08 -3.74 -7.56
CA ALA A 112 -11.45 -3.03 -8.78
C ALA A 112 -10.90 -1.59 -8.78
N PRO A 113 -10.10 -1.17 -9.78
CA PRO A 113 -9.71 0.23 -9.91
C PRO A 113 -10.94 1.08 -10.27
N SER A 114 -10.97 2.32 -9.79
CA SER A 114 -12.05 3.26 -10.09
C SER A 114 -11.85 4.01 -11.41
N HIS A 115 -10.59 4.23 -11.81
CA HIS A 115 -10.18 4.92 -13.02
C HIS A 115 -8.85 4.34 -13.52
N VAL A 116 -8.63 4.44 -14.82
CA VAL A 116 -7.33 4.21 -15.49
C VAL A 116 -6.78 5.54 -15.99
N PHE A 117 -5.46 5.69 -16.06
CA PHE A 117 -4.82 6.94 -16.49
C PHE A 117 -3.64 6.69 -17.42
N SER A 118 -3.42 7.56 -18.40
CA SER A 118 -2.10 7.71 -19.06
C SER A 118 -1.80 9.14 -19.51
N LYS A 119 -0.52 9.47 -19.63
CA LYS A 119 0.02 10.72 -20.18
C LYS A 119 1.39 10.48 -20.82
N GLU A 120 1.88 11.40 -21.64
CA GLU A 120 3.32 11.48 -21.93
C GLU A 120 4.08 12.13 -20.76
N ALA A 121 5.25 11.59 -20.42
CA ALA A 121 6.17 12.14 -19.42
C ALA A 121 7.62 12.13 -19.93
N THR A 122 8.40 13.15 -19.57
CA THR A 122 9.79 13.33 -20.04
C THR A 122 10.85 13.13 -18.97
N ASP A 123 10.47 13.30 -17.70
CA ASP A 123 11.36 13.16 -16.55
C ASP A 123 10.97 11.86 -15.82
N LEU A 124 11.83 10.84 -15.93
CA LEU A 124 11.59 9.50 -15.40
C LEU A 124 12.79 9.02 -14.56
N VAL A 125 12.54 8.03 -13.71
CA VAL A 125 13.55 7.35 -12.90
C VAL A 125 13.46 5.86 -13.19
N SER A 126 14.55 5.26 -13.68
CA SER A 126 14.71 3.81 -13.73
C SER A 126 15.37 3.33 -12.45
N ILE A 127 14.83 2.25 -11.89
CA ILE A 127 15.35 1.62 -10.68
C ILE A 127 15.75 0.19 -11.01
N GLU A 128 17.02 -0.15 -10.78
CA GLU A 128 17.51 -1.53 -10.82
C GLU A 128 17.67 -2.08 -9.39
N THR A 129 17.13 -3.27 -9.14
CA THR A 129 17.33 -4.00 -7.89
C THR A 129 18.41 -5.08 -7.99
N ARG A 130 18.90 -5.54 -6.83
CA ARG A 130 19.89 -6.61 -6.66
C ARG A 130 19.47 -7.89 -7.36
N ASP A 131 18.19 -8.21 -7.30
CA ASP A 131 17.62 -9.39 -7.93
C ASP A 131 17.24 -9.14 -9.41
N GLY A 132 17.60 -7.97 -9.94
CA GLY A 132 17.50 -7.59 -11.35
C GLY A 132 16.07 -7.36 -11.82
N ASN A 133 15.21 -6.91 -10.91
CA ASN A 133 14.01 -6.17 -11.29
C ASN A 133 14.45 -4.80 -11.83
N GLU A 134 13.87 -4.38 -12.95
CA GLU A 134 14.16 -3.10 -13.59
C GLU A 134 12.83 -2.50 -14.03
N PHE A 135 12.50 -1.32 -13.52
CA PHE A 135 11.24 -0.65 -13.84
C PHE A 135 11.43 0.87 -13.84
N THR A 136 10.61 1.57 -14.64
CA THR A 136 10.74 3.02 -14.85
C THR A 136 9.45 3.72 -14.43
N VAL A 137 9.59 4.79 -13.63
CA VAL A 137 8.48 5.53 -13.00
C VAL A 137 8.70 7.03 -13.03
N THR A 138 7.66 7.81 -12.77
CA THR A 138 7.81 9.24 -12.47
C THR A 138 8.56 9.44 -11.15
N PRO A 139 9.40 10.49 -10.97
CA PRO A 139 10.16 10.73 -9.74
C PRO A 139 9.32 10.72 -8.44
N GLU A 140 8.10 11.24 -8.49
CA GLU A 140 7.17 11.32 -7.36
C GLU A 140 6.43 10.00 -7.05
N HIS A 141 6.62 8.96 -7.88
CA HIS A 141 6.00 7.66 -7.65
C HIS A 141 6.55 7.06 -6.37
N LYS A 142 5.68 6.79 -5.39
CA LYS A 142 6.09 6.23 -4.10
C LYS A 142 6.19 4.72 -4.16
N LEU A 143 7.30 4.18 -3.67
CA LEU A 143 7.55 2.76 -3.49
C LEU A 143 7.56 2.43 -2.01
N LEU A 144 7.01 1.28 -1.64
CA LEU A 144 7.11 0.79 -0.28
C LEU A 144 8.53 0.25 -0.05
N VAL A 145 9.22 0.81 0.94
CA VAL A 145 10.61 0.52 1.28
C VAL A 145 10.68 0.01 2.72
N ALA A 146 11.41 -1.08 2.93
CA ALA A 146 11.80 -1.54 4.25
C ALA A 146 13.20 -1.00 4.60
N ASP A 147 13.33 -0.36 5.75
CA ASP A 147 14.61 0.14 6.25
C ASP A 147 14.84 -0.24 7.72
N LYS A 148 15.84 0.37 8.38
CA LYS A 148 16.22 0.02 9.76
C LYS A 148 15.12 0.23 10.81
N THR A 149 14.15 1.08 10.49
CA THR A 149 13.09 1.56 11.39
C THR A 149 11.73 0.93 11.12
N GLY A 150 11.40 0.59 9.88
CA GLY A 150 10.10 -0.01 9.55
C GLY A 150 9.80 -0.05 8.07
N LEU A 151 8.53 0.13 7.73
CA LEU A 151 8.01 0.19 6.37
C LEU A 151 7.61 1.63 6.01
N GLU A 152 8.18 2.20 4.95
CA GLU A 152 7.96 3.61 4.57
C GLU A 152 7.68 3.78 3.07
N TRP A 153 6.77 4.68 2.70
CA TRP A 153 6.49 5.06 1.32
C TRP A 153 7.41 6.20 0.83
N ARG A 154 8.50 5.84 0.13
CA ARG A 154 9.51 6.79 -0.39
C ARG A 154 9.34 7.07 -1.88
N ALA A 155 9.53 8.33 -2.29
CA ALA A 155 9.47 8.72 -3.70
C ALA A 155 10.68 8.16 -4.47
N ALA A 156 10.43 7.57 -5.65
CA ALA A 156 11.44 6.94 -6.50
C ALA A 156 12.65 7.84 -6.79
N GLY A 157 12.43 9.14 -7.01
CA GLY A 157 13.49 10.12 -7.25
C GLY A 157 14.36 10.47 -6.03
N THR A 158 13.98 10.02 -4.82
CA THR A 158 14.76 10.23 -3.58
C THR A 158 15.63 9.03 -3.20
N LEU A 159 15.47 7.89 -3.87
CA LEU A 159 16.25 6.68 -3.59
C LEU A 159 17.72 6.87 -3.99
N SER A 160 18.62 6.46 -3.10
CA SER A 160 20.05 6.75 -3.17
C SER A 160 20.93 5.49 -3.36
N GLY A 161 20.35 4.31 -3.17
CA GLY A 161 21.02 3.01 -3.15
C GLY A 161 21.04 2.41 -1.75
N ASP A 162 21.06 1.07 -1.69
CA ASP A 162 20.99 0.25 -0.47
C ASP A 162 19.63 0.24 0.28
N GLU A 163 18.64 1.05 -0.11
CA GLU A 163 17.24 0.87 0.33
C GLU A 163 16.68 -0.49 -0.14
N ARG A 164 15.67 -1.04 0.53
CA ARG A 164 15.06 -2.33 0.16
C ARG A 164 13.60 -2.15 -0.22
N ILE A 165 13.29 -2.33 -1.50
CA ILE A 165 11.92 -2.24 -2.00
C ILE A 165 11.16 -3.51 -1.60
N VAL A 166 9.91 -3.30 -1.20
CA VAL A 166 8.99 -4.35 -0.77
C VAL A 166 8.31 -4.99 -1.98
N ARG A 167 8.26 -6.32 -1.95
CA ARG A 167 7.66 -7.18 -2.96
C ARG A 167 6.79 -8.23 -2.24
N PRO A 168 5.71 -8.75 -2.84
CA PRO A 168 5.10 -9.97 -2.32
C PRO A 168 6.13 -11.12 -2.32
N LEU A 169 6.23 -11.85 -1.22
CA LEU A 169 6.87 -13.17 -1.19
C LEU A 169 5.98 -14.18 -1.91
N GLU A 170 4.68 -14.10 -1.65
CA GLU A 170 3.64 -14.92 -2.26
C GLU A 170 2.56 -14.00 -2.86
N THR A 171 2.16 -14.27 -4.10
CA THR A 171 1.07 -13.53 -4.78
C THR A 171 -0.18 -14.40 -4.78
N PRO A 172 -1.21 -14.11 -3.96
CA PRO A 172 -2.45 -14.87 -3.98
C PRO A 172 -3.19 -14.65 -5.30
N ILE A 173 -4.04 -15.62 -5.62
CA ILE A 173 -4.83 -15.67 -6.86
C ILE A 173 -6.30 -15.45 -6.49
N ALA A 174 -7.04 -14.75 -7.37
CA ALA A 174 -8.44 -14.42 -7.15
C ALA A 174 -9.26 -15.72 -6.95
N ALA A 175 -9.91 -15.86 -5.79
CA ALA A 175 -10.58 -17.09 -5.41
C ALA A 175 -11.85 -17.40 -6.24
N ALA A 176 -12.38 -16.41 -6.96
CA ALA A 176 -13.63 -16.51 -7.72
C ALA A 176 -13.50 -17.37 -8.99
N ASP A 177 -12.36 -17.32 -9.69
CA ASP A 177 -12.22 -17.76 -11.09
C ASP A 177 -11.18 -18.87 -11.31
N SER A 178 -11.06 -19.81 -10.37
CA SER A 178 -10.32 -21.08 -10.56
C SER A 178 -11.02 -22.06 -11.53
N SER A 179 -11.57 -21.52 -12.62
CA SER A 179 -12.16 -22.29 -13.72
C SER A 179 -11.06 -22.95 -14.54
N THR A 180 -11.10 -24.28 -14.62
CA THR A 180 -10.29 -25.02 -15.59
C THR A 180 -10.92 -25.06 -16.98
N SER A 181 -12.14 -24.51 -17.18
CA SER A 181 -12.86 -24.59 -18.45
C SER A 181 -12.17 -23.81 -19.57
N LEU A 182 -12.04 -24.42 -20.75
CA LEU A 182 -11.49 -23.80 -21.96
C LEU A 182 -12.62 -23.51 -22.95
N ASP A 183 -13.04 -22.25 -23.07
CA ASP A 183 -14.02 -21.83 -24.08
C ASP A 183 -13.38 -21.65 -25.47
N TRP A 184 -12.83 -22.74 -26.00
CA TRP A 184 -12.40 -22.81 -27.40
C TRP A 184 -13.59 -22.62 -28.37
N VAL A 185 -14.82 -22.85 -27.90
CA VAL A 185 -16.05 -22.67 -28.68
C VAL A 185 -16.25 -21.20 -29.02
N ALA A 186 -15.93 -20.26 -28.15
CA ALA A 186 -15.91 -18.81 -28.42
C ALA A 186 -14.62 -18.34 -29.10
N SER A 187 -13.44 -18.81 -28.66
CA SER A 187 -12.16 -18.22 -29.06
C SER A 187 -11.65 -18.61 -30.46
N MET A 188 -12.02 -19.78 -30.99
CA MET A 188 -11.57 -20.22 -32.32
C MET A 188 -12.27 -19.47 -33.48
N ASP A 189 -11.64 -19.40 -34.66
CA ASP A 189 -12.25 -18.81 -35.87
C ASP A 189 -13.53 -19.58 -36.26
N GLY A 190 -14.69 -18.91 -36.12
CA GLY A 190 -16.01 -19.52 -36.34
C GLY A 190 -16.23 -20.05 -37.77
N ASP A 191 -15.70 -19.37 -38.78
CA ASP A 191 -15.93 -19.72 -40.19
C ASP A 191 -14.86 -20.66 -40.77
N ARG A 192 -13.68 -20.73 -40.15
CA ARG A 192 -12.60 -21.64 -40.56
C ARG A 192 -12.46 -22.87 -39.67
N THR A 193 -13.10 -22.91 -38.52
CA THR A 193 -13.16 -24.10 -37.65
C THR A 193 -14.42 -24.89 -37.95
N PHE A 194 -14.25 -26.17 -38.26
CA PHE A 194 -15.34 -27.10 -38.53
C PHE A 194 -15.44 -28.11 -37.40
N VAL A 195 -16.64 -28.28 -36.86
CA VAL A 195 -16.91 -29.15 -35.72
C VAL A 195 -17.65 -30.39 -36.21
N THR A 196 -17.15 -31.57 -35.81
CA THR A 196 -17.83 -32.85 -36.05
C THR A 196 -18.60 -33.24 -34.80
N VAL A 197 -19.92 -33.43 -34.93
CA VAL A 197 -20.84 -33.72 -33.82
C VAL A 197 -21.38 -35.16 -33.88
N SER A 198 -22.12 -35.59 -32.86
CA SER A 198 -22.83 -36.87 -32.86
C SER A 198 -23.99 -36.88 -33.88
N GLU A 199 -24.29 -38.06 -34.46
CA GLU A 199 -25.42 -38.23 -35.39
C GLU A 199 -26.75 -37.85 -34.73
N SER A 200 -26.92 -38.21 -33.45
CA SER A 200 -28.09 -37.83 -32.64
C SER A 200 -28.23 -36.32 -32.45
N PHE A 201 -27.14 -35.58 -32.35
CA PHE A 201 -27.16 -34.12 -32.23
C PHE A 201 -27.47 -33.45 -33.58
N ALA A 202 -26.81 -33.90 -34.65
CA ALA A 202 -27.05 -33.40 -36.01
C ALA A 202 -28.51 -33.57 -36.46
N GLN A 203 -29.14 -34.70 -36.12
CA GLN A 203 -30.55 -34.97 -36.39
C GLN A 203 -31.50 -34.17 -35.47
N ARG A 204 -31.13 -33.96 -34.20
CA ARG A 204 -31.93 -33.17 -33.24
C ARG A 204 -32.07 -31.71 -33.66
N HIS A 205 -30.99 -31.13 -34.15
CA HIS A 205 -30.87 -29.71 -34.51
C HIS A 205 -30.95 -29.44 -36.04
N ASP A 206 -31.32 -30.46 -36.83
CA ASP A 206 -31.39 -30.46 -38.32
C ASP A 206 -30.27 -29.66 -39.02
N ILE A 207 -29.01 -30.00 -38.70
CA ILE A 207 -27.85 -29.27 -39.22
C ILE A 207 -27.80 -29.37 -40.76
N PRO A 208 -27.86 -28.24 -41.51
CA PRO A 208 -27.93 -28.28 -42.97
C PRO A 208 -26.72 -28.92 -43.66
N ALA A 209 -26.94 -29.62 -44.78
CA ALA A 209 -25.87 -30.24 -45.58
C ALA A 209 -24.86 -29.21 -46.14
N GLU A 210 -25.32 -27.99 -46.46
CA GLU A 210 -24.48 -26.89 -46.94
C GLU A 210 -23.50 -26.35 -45.88
N GLU A 211 -23.77 -26.59 -44.58
CA GLU A 211 -22.88 -26.20 -43.49
C GLU A 211 -21.56 -26.96 -43.45
N ASN A 212 -21.42 -27.98 -44.29
CA ASN A 212 -20.19 -28.75 -44.47
C ASN A 212 -19.14 -28.03 -45.37
N TYR A 213 -19.39 -26.79 -45.80
CA TYR A 213 -18.52 -26.03 -46.73
C TYR A 213 -18.37 -24.54 -46.34
N VAL A 214 -17.40 -23.84 -46.94
CA VAL A 214 -17.22 -22.37 -46.79
C VAL A 214 -17.35 -21.60 -48.10
N GLY A 215 -17.64 -20.30 -47.98
CA GLY A 215 -17.63 -19.32 -49.07
C GLY A 215 -18.69 -19.59 -50.16
N GLN A 216 -18.39 -19.19 -51.40
CA GLN A 216 -19.30 -19.34 -52.55
C GLN A 216 -19.86 -20.77 -52.73
N LYS A 217 -19.14 -21.81 -52.27
CA LYS A 217 -19.64 -23.19 -52.31
C LYS A 217 -20.80 -23.42 -51.32
N LYS A 218 -20.70 -22.95 -50.08
CA LYS A 218 -21.80 -22.97 -49.08
C LYS A 218 -23.01 -22.22 -49.62
N THR A 219 -22.79 -21.00 -50.12
CA THR A 219 -23.83 -20.15 -50.70
C THR A 219 -24.60 -20.84 -51.84
N VAL A 220 -23.89 -21.40 -52.83
CA VAL A 220 -24.53 -22.09 -53.96
C VAL A 220 -25.32 -23.31 -53.51
N LEU A 221 -24.80 -24.09 -52.55
CA LEU A 221 -25.48 -25.30 -52.06
C LEU A 221 -26.72 -24.98 -51.23
N GLY A 222 -26.68 -23.96 -50.38
CA GLY A 222 -27.86 -23.50 -49.64
C GLY A 222 -28.99 -23.01 -50.55
N TYR A 223 -28.67 -22.30 -51.65
CA TYR A 223 -29.68 -21.92 -52.63
C TYR A 223 -30.23 -23.12 -53.43
N LEU A 224 -29.38 -24.09 -53.78
CA LEU A 224 -29.84 -25.34 -54.41
C LEU A 224 -30.77 -26.13 -53.48
N ARG A 225 -30.46 -26.24 -52.18
CA ARG A 225 -31.34 -26.87 -51.17
C ARG A 225 -32.68 -26.14 -51.01
N ARG A 226 -32.68 -24.79 -51.15
CA ARG A 226 -33.89 -23.95 -51.19
C ARG A 226 -34.65 -24.00 -52.53
N GLY A 227 -34.20 -24.81 -53.50
CA GLY A 227 -34.88 -25.04 -54.78
C GLY A 227 -34.55 -24.06 -55.92
N TYR A 228 -33.56 -23.19 -55.74
CA TYR A 228 -33.13 -22.25 -56.80
C TYR A 228 -32.35 -22.96 -57.90
N THR A 229 -32.49 -22.51 -59.14
CA THR A 229 -31.70 -22.98 -60.27
C THR A 229 -30.33 -22.29 -60.34
N ILE A 230 -29.37 -22.92 -61.03
CA ILE A 230 -28.02 -22.35 -61.28
C ILE A 230 -28.10 -20.98 -61.96
N ASP A 231 -29.14 -20.75 -62.77
CA ASP A 231 -29.30 -19.52 -63.56
C ASP A 231 -29.82 -18.36 -62.69
N GLU A 232 -30.70 -18.65 -61.72
CA GLU A 232 -31.14 -17.68 -60.70
C GLU A 232 -29.98 -17.31 -59.78
N ILE A 233 -29.28 -18.31 -59.22
CA ILE A 233 -28.11 -18.11 -58.33
C ILE A 233 -27.03 -17.25 -58.98
N ALA A 234 -26.73 -17.51 -60.26
CA ALA A 234 -25.72 -16.75 -61.00
C ALA A 234 -26.15 -15.32 -61.36
N SER A 235 -27.46 -15.02 -61.34
CA SER A 235 -28.00 -13.68 -61.63
C SER A 235 -28.11 -12.80 -60.39
N GLU A 236 -28.28 -13.40 -59.22
CA GLU A 236 -28.66 -12.71 -57.98
C GLU A 236 -27.47 -12.50 -57.01
N TYR A 237 -26.43 -13.35 -57.06
CA TYR A 237 -25.37 -13.40 -56.04
C TYR A 237 -23.92 -13.17 -56.55
N ASP A 238 -23.74 -12.61 -57.74
CA ASP A 238 -22.42 -12.33 -58.37
C ASP A 238 -21.46 -13.55 -58.45
N ILE A 239 -22.04 -14.74 -58.66
CA ILE A 239 -21.29 -15.99 -58.87
C ILE A 239 -21.37 -16.38 -60.34
N SER A 240 -20.24 -16.62 -61.00
CA SER A 240 -20.26 -17.02 -62.41
C SER A 240 -21.05 -18.33 -62.60
N ARG A 241 -21.87 -18.40 -63.65
CA ARG A 241 -22.66 -19.60 -64.01
C ARG A 241 -21.78 -20.87 -64.11
N ASN A 242 -20.54 -20.73 -64.57
CA ASN A 242 -19.57 -21.82 -64.61
C ASN A 242 -19.11 -22.24 -63.21
N THR A 243 -18.90 -21.28 -62.29
CA THR A 243 -18.53 -21.53 -60.90
C THR A 243 -19.66 -22.25 -60.15
N ALA A 244 -20.89 -21.70 -60.20
CA ALA A 244 -22.06 -22.32 -59.58
C ALA A 244 -22.34 -23.72 -60.16
N GLY A 245 -22.29 -23.88 -61.48
CA GLY A 245 -22.44 -25.18 -62.14
C GLY A 245 -21.29 -26.16 -61.90
N ASN A 246 -20.11 -25.72 -61.46
CA ASN A 246 -19.04 -26.61 -61.01
C ASN A 246 -19.27 -27.08 -59.57
N TYR A 247 -19.72 -26.21 -58.68
CA TYR A 247 -20.08 -26.60 -57.31
C TYR A 247 -21.28 -27.55 -57.28
N ALA A 248 -22.32 -27.30 -58.09
CA ALA A 248 -23.49 -28.17 -58.23
C ALA A 248 -23.15 -29.58 -58.77
N ARG A 249 -22.11 -29.71 -59.60
CA ARG A 249 -21.65 -31.01 -60.14
C ARG A 249 -20.64 -31.73 -59.25
N GLY A 250 -20.08 -31.04 -58.25
CA GLY A 250 -19.12 -31.57 -57.28
C GLY A 250 -19.74 -31.97 -55.94
N ILE A 251 -21.05 -32.27 -55.93
CA ILE A 251 -21.80 -32.71 -54.75
C ILE A 251 -21.54 -34.21 -54.53
N SER A 252 -21.18 -34.57 -53.31
CA SER A 252 -20.95 -35.96 -52.87
C SER A 252 -21.75 -36.33 -51.61
N ILE A 253 -22.67 -35.45 -51.19
CA ILE A 253 -23.52 -35.59 -50.01
C ILE A 253 -24.98 -35.41 -50.43
N ASP A 254 -25.91 -36.02 -49.72
CA ASP A 254 -27.33 -35.68 -49.88
C ASP A 254 -27.59 -34.28 -49.29
N LEU A 255 -28.44 -33.50 -49.93
CA LEU A 255 -28.84 -32.17 -49.43
C LEU A 255 -30.11 -32.24 -48.57
N GLU A 256 -30.79 -33.39 -48.55
CA GLU A 256 -31.97 -33.64 -47.71
C GLU A 256 -31.60 -34.25 -46.34
N GLU A 257 -30.39 -34.79 -46.15
CA GLU A 257 -29.91 -35.34 -44.87
C GLU A 257 -29.18 -34.28 -44.01
N SER A 258 -29.31 -34.39 -42.68
CA SER A 258 -28.62 -33.52 -41.72
C SER A 258 -27.12 -33.86 -41.62
N SER A 259 -26.26 -32.85 -41.66
CA SER A 259 -24.80 -33.02 -41.62
C SER A 259 -24.27 -33.22 -40.20
N THR A 260 -23.42 -34.24 -40.00
CA THR A 260 -22.64 -34.40 -38.76
C THR A 260 -21.47 -33.42 -38.64
N THR A 261 -21.30 -32.50 -39.60
CA THR A 261 -20.19 -31.55 -39.63
C THR A 261 -20.67 -30.18 -40.13
N CYS A 262 -20.42 -29.15 -39.32
CA CYS A 262 -20.77 -27.76 -39.60
C CYS A 262 -19.60 -26.81 -39.30
N SER A 263 -19.69 -25.54 -39.72
CA SER A 263 -18.81 -24.50 -39.18
C SER A 263 -19.13 -24.23 -37.70
N LEU A 264 -18.13 -23.78 -36.96
CA LEU A 264 -18.27 -23.37 -35.56
C LEU A 264 -19.21 -22.16 -35.42
N SER A 265 -19.21 -21.24 -36.39
CA SER A 265 -20.17 -20.14 -36.48
C SER A 265 -21.62 -20.61 -36.52
N SER A 266 -21.90 -21.72 -37.23
CA SER A 266 -23.23 -22.30 -37.27
C SER A 266 -23.56 -23.10 -36.01
N LEU A 267 -22.57 -23.75 -35.38
CA LEU A 267 -22.76 -24.38 -34.06
C LEU A 267 -23.13 -23.34 -32.99
N ARG A 268 -22.45 -22.18 -32.95
CA ARG A 268 -22.78 -21.04 -32.07
C ARG A 268 -24.21 -20.54 -32.28
N SER A 269 -24.70 -20.53 -33.53
CA SER A 269 -26.05 -20.05 -33.85
C SER A 269 -27.21 -20.98 -33.41
N LEU A 270 -26.90 -22.18 -32.90
CA LEU A 270 -27.92 -23.10 -32.35
C LEU A 270 -28.32 -22.79 -30.90
N ASP A 271 -27.60 -21.88 -30.21
CA ASP A 271 -27.88 -21.47 -28.82
C ASP A 271 -28.00 -22.66 -27.84
N VAL A 272 -27.01 -23.57 -27.93
CA VAL A 272 -26.95 -24.82 -27.16
C VAL A 272 -26.00 -24.66 -25.98
N ALA A 273 -26.43 -25.11 -24.80
CA ALA A 273 -25.60 -25.09 -23.59
C ALA A 273 -24.31 -25.92 -23.75
N GLU A 274 -23.20 -25.40 -23.21
CA GLU A 274 -21.86 -25.99 -23.31
C GLU A 274 -21.82 -27.47 -22.87
N SER A 275 -22.60 -27.85 -21.85
CA SER A 275 -22.70 -29.23 -21.36
C SER A 275 -23.25 -30.21 -22.42
N GLU A 276 -24.21 -29.80 -23.24
CA GLU A 276 -24.68 -30.63 -24.38
C GLU A 276 -23.64 -30.66 -25.50
N LEU A 277 -22.86 -29.58 -25.71
CA LEU A 277 -21.75 -29.56 -26.66
C LEU A 277 -20.61 -30.49 -26.23
N ARG A 278 -20.24 -30.51 -24.94
CA ARG A 278 -19.23 -31.42 -24.36
C ARG A 278 -19.55 -32.89 -24.61
N ASP A 279 -20.82 -33.28 -24.48
CA ASP A 279 -21.29 -34.65 -24.73
C ASP A 279 -21.39 -35.05 -26.22
N HIS A 280 -21.36 -34.07 -27.14
CA HIS A 280 -21.72 -34.31 -28.55
C HIS A 280 -20.68 -33.86 -29.58
N VAL A 281 -19.76 -32.96 -29.25
CA VAL A 281 -18.60 -32.63 -30.09
C VAL A 281 -17.58 -33.76 -30.04
N LYS A 282 -17.15 -34.24 -31.20
CA LYS A 282 -16.17 -35.33 -31.34
C LYS A 282 -14.79 -34.86 -31.78
N SER A 283 -14.71 -33.86 -32.65
CA SER A 283 -13.45 -33.31 -33.13
C SER A 283 -13.62 -31.96 -33.81
N VAL A 284 -12.54 -31.19 -33.89
CA VAL A 284 -12.45 -29.93 -34.65
C VAL A 284 -11.41 -30.02 -35.77
N GLN A 285 -11.69 -29.34 -36.88
CA GLN A 285 -10.85 -29.29 -38.08
C GLN A 285 -10.70 -27.85 -38.58
N TYR A 286 -9.46 -27.39 -38.76
CA TYR A 286 -9.22 -26.13 -39.47
C TYR A 286 -9.38 -26.31 -40.99
N VAL A 287 -10.06 -25.37 -41.65
CA VAL A 287 -10.35 -25.36 -43.09
C VAL A 287 -9.79 -24.09 -43.73
N THR A 288 -8.94 -24.24 -44.74
CA THR A 288 -8.38 -23.08 -45.44
C THR A 288 -9.40 -22.42 -46.36
N SER A 289 -9.13 -21.17 -46.78
CA SER A 289 -9.90 -20.43 -47.79
C SER A 289 -10.13 -21.18 -49.12
N CYS A 290 -9.29 -22.19 -49.43
CA CYS A 290 -9.46 -23.06 -50.60
C CYS A 290 -10.32 -24.31 -50.32
N ASN A 291 -11.07 -24.38 -49.21
CA ASN A 291 -11.81 -25.55 -48.72
C ASN A 291 -10.93 -26.80 -48.45
N ASN A 292 -9.61 -26.63 -48.20
CA ASN A 292 -8.74 -27.75 -47.79
C ASN A 292 -8.81 -27.92 -46.27
N ARG A 293 -9.19 -29.11 -45.82
CA ARG A 293 -9.26 -29.46 -44.38
C ARG A 293 -7.92 -29.97 -43.86
N SER A 294 -7.60 -29.61 -42.61
CA SER A 294 -6.51 -30.22 -41.85
C SER A 294 -6.97 -31.49 -41.14
N SER A 295 -6.02 -32.22 -40.54
CA SER A 295 -6.33 -33.36 -39.68
C SER A 295 -7.23 -32.93 -38.52
N PRO A 296 -8.22 -33.74 -38.11
CA PRO A 296 -8.97 -33.48 -36.90
C PRO A 296 -8.07 -33.51 -35.67
N ILE A 297 -8.52 -32.83 -34.62
CA ILE A 297 -8.10 -33.07 -33.24
C ILE A 297 -9.33 -33.26 -32.36
N THR A 298 -9.18 -33.99 -31.27
CA THR A 298 -10.08 -33.85 -30.12
C THR A 298 -9.71 -32.54 -29.40
N PRO A 299 -10.62 -31.55 -29.23
CA PRO A 299 -10.33 -30.37 -28.43
C PRO A 299 -10.42 -30.73 -26.94
N PRO A 300 -9.39 -30.44 -26.11
CA PRO A 300 -9.54 -30.40 -24.67
C PRO A 300 -10.55 -29.33 -24.26
N TRP A 301 -11.43 -29.70 -23.33
CA TRP A 301 -12.41 -28.79 -22.74
C TRP A 301 -11.95 -28.18 -21.42
N ASP A 302 -10.90 -28.74 -20.80
CA ASP A 302 -10.42 -28.32 -19.50
C ASP A 302 -8.87 -28.28 -19.47
N LEU A 303 -8.32 -27.26 -18.82
CA LEU A 303 -6.89 -27.08 -18.57
C LEU A 303 -6.41 -28.02 -17.45
N THR A 304 -6.16 -29.27 -17.85
CA THR A 304 -5.63 -30.30 -16.95
C THR A 304 -4.11 -30.20 -16.77
N PRO A 305 -3.52 -30.80 -15.71
CA PRO A 305 -2.06 -30.85 -15.52
C PRO A 305 -1.29 -31.53 -16.67
N ASP A 306 -1.89 -32.50 -17.37
CA ASP A 306 -1.28 -33.09 -18.57
C ASP A 306 -1.30 -32.10 -19.75
N LEU A 307 -2.37 -31.30 -19.92
CA LEU A 307 -2.40 -30.24 -20.93
C LEU A 307 -1.38 -29.14 -20.61
N ALA A 308 -1.36 -28.63 -19.38
CA ALA A 308 -0.38 -27.65 -18.92
C ALA A 308 1.08 -28.12 -19.14
N ARG A 309 1.36 -29.40 -18.86
CA ARG A 309 2.66 -30.02 -19.19
C ARG A 309 2.97 -30.02 -20.68
N PHE A 310 1.98 -30.29 -21.55
CA PHE A 310 2.16 -30.20 -23.00
C PHE A 310 2.43 -28.77 -23.46
N LEU A 311 1.73 -27.77 -22.90
CA LEU A 311 1.96 -26.35 -23.20
C LEU A 311 3.38 -25.93 -22.80
N GLY A 312 3.83 -26.31 -21.59
CA GLY A 312 5.19 -26.03 -21.11
C GLY A 312 6.29 -26.65 -21.99
N LEU A 313 6.13 -27.92 -22.39
CA LEU A 313 7.06 -28.55 -23.35
C LEU A 313 7.02 -27.87 -24.74
N ALA A 314 5.82 -27.45 -25.19
CA ALA A 314 5.65 -26.82 -26.49
C ALA A 314 6.27 -25.42 -26.55
N ILE A 315 6.11 -24.60 -25.52
CA ILE A 315 6.62 -23.22 -25.52
C ILE A 315 8.14 -23.13 -25.35
N SER A 316 8.74 -24.06 -24.58
CA SER A 316 10.19 -24.12 -24.38
C SER A 316 10.95 -24.48 -25.67
N GLU A 317 10.79 -25.72 -26.18
CA GLU A 317 11.67 -26.24 -27.24
C GLU A 317 10.94 -26.64 -28.53
N ALA A 318 9.63 -26.39 -28.67
CA ALA A 318 8.93 -26.65 -29.92
C ALA A 318 8.96 -25.46 -30.88
N ARG A 319 9.43 -25.72 -32.10
CA ARG A 319 9.30 -24.76 -33.20
C ARG A 319 7.95 -24.94 -33.88
N ILE A 320 7.11 -23.92 -33.77
CA ILE A 320 5.74 -23.89 -34.28
C ILE A 320 5.70 -23.05 -35.57
N GLU A 321 5.48 -23.68 -36.72
CA GLU A 321 5.41 -22.99 -38.02
C GLU A 321 4.47 -23.67 -39.02
N ASN A 322 3.50 -22.91 -39.53
CA ASN A 322 2.62 -23.30 -40.65
C ASN A 322 1.80 -24.59 -40.39
N GLY A 323 1.39 -24.84 -39.13
CA GLY A 323 0.71 -26.09 -38.75
C GLY A 323 1.64 -27.29 -38.59
N ARG A 324 2.92 -27.05 -38.30
CA ARG A 324 3.87 -28.07 -37.85
C ARG A 324 4.42 -27.63 -36.50
N ILE A 325 4.36 -28.53 -35.53
CA ILE A 325 4.95 -28.33 -34.21
C ILE A 325 6.11 -29.33 -34.12
N LYS A 326 7.34 -28.83 -34.02
CA LYS A 326 8.56 -29.65 -33.93
C LYS A 326 9.23 -29.44 -32.59
N PHE A 327 8.98 -30.34 -31.65
CA PHE A 327 9.68 -30.40 -30.36
C PHE A 327 11.05 -31.03 -30.57
N TYR A 328 12.11 -30.23 -30.41
CA TYR A 328 13.50 -30.72 -30.36
C TYR A 328 13.83 -30.92 -28.88
N ASN A 329 14.61 -31.95 -28.53
CA ASN A 329 15.22 -32.08 -27.19
C ASN A 329 16.23 -33.24 -27.26
N THR A 330 17.23 -33.30 -26.37
CA THR A 330 18.21 -34.41 -26.30
C THR A 330 17.80 -35.56 -25.39
N ASP A 331 16.98 -35.32 -24.37
CA ASP A 331 16.37 -36.31 -23.48
C ASP A 331 15.23 -37.10 -24.17
N ASP A 332 15.19 -38.43 -23.98
CA ASP A 332 14.14 -39.28 -24.57
C ASP A 332 12.85 -39.29 -23.74
N ALA A 333 12.93 -39.06 -22.42
CA ALA A 333 11.76 -38.99 -21.55
C ALA A 333 10.89 -37.78 -21.88
N LEU A 334 11.49 -36.61 -22.13
CA LEU A 334 10.75 -35.41 -22.56
C LEU A 334 10.10 -35.60 -23.94
N ARG A 335 10.82 -36.19 -24.89
CA ARG A 335 10.26 -36.51 -26.23
C ARG A 335 9.11 -37.52 -26.14
N GLU A 336 9.22 -38.54 -25.30
CA GLU A 336 8.12 -39.50 -25.10
C GLU A 336 6.96 -38.91 -24.30
N ALA A 337 7.21 -38.01 -23.35
CA ALA A 337 6.15 -37.27 -22.67
C ALA A 337 5.36 -36.41 -23.67
N PHE A 338 6.05 -35.58 -24.47
CA PHE A 338 5.44 -34.75 -25.51
C PHE A 338 4.62 -35.60 -26.50
N LYS A 339 5.18 -36.72 -26.96
CA LYS A 339 4.52 -37.66 -27.88
C LYS A 339 3.29 -38.35 -27.25
N ARG A 340 3.41 -38.80 -25.99
CA ARG A 340 2.30 -39.45 -25.26
C ARG A 340 1.15 -38.46 -25.13
N THR A 341 1.42 -37.28 -24.58
CA THR A 341 0.39 -36.29 -24.29
C THR A 341 -0.25 -35.74 -25.57
N ALA A 342 0.50 -35.57 -26.67
CA ALA A 342 -0.06 -35.22 -27.98
C ALA A 342 -1.06 -36.26 -28.51
N ARG A 343 -0.82 -37.55 -28.24
CA ARG A 343 -1.73 -38.64 -28.61
C ARG A 343 -2.94 -38.71 -27.69
N GLU A 344 -2.72 -38.62 -26.38
CA GLU A 344 -3.76 -38.83 -25.36
C GLU A 344 -4.75 -37.66 -25.28
N LEU A 345 -4.31 -36.41 -25.44
CA LEU A 345 -5.19 -35.24 -25.38
C LEU A 345 -5.87 -34.92 -26.71
N PHE A 346 -5.14 -35.02 -27.83
CA PHE A 346 -5.59 -34.47 -29.12
C PHE A 346 -5.88 -35.52 -30.21
N ASP A 347 -5.61 -36.81 -29.95
CA ASP A 347 -5.63 -37.92 -30.93
C ASP A 347 -4.70 -37.68 -32.14
N VAL A 348 -3.55 -37.04 -31.93
CA VAL A 348 -2.60 -36.71 -33.00
C VAL A 348 -1.43 -37.68 -33.06
N GLU A 349 -1.24 -38.33 -34.21
CA GLU A 349 -0.07 -39.15 -34.49
C GLU A 349 1.21 -38.32 -34.71
N THR A 350 2.31 -38.76 -34.11
CA THR A 350 3.60 -38.07 -34.13
C THR A 350 4.61 -38.75 -35.06
N THR A 351 5.54 -38.00 -35.62
CA THR A 351 6.70 -38.56 -36.34
C THR A 351 8.01 -38.22 -35.63
N ARG A 352 8.97 -39.15 -35.57
CA ARG A 352 10.32 -38.88 -35.01
C ARG A 352 11.33 -38.62 -36.12
N GLY A 353 12.33 -37.80 -35.83
CA GLY A 353 13.48 -37.60 -36.71
C GLY A 353 14.71 -37.06 -35.97
N VAL A 354 15.76 -36.74 -36.71
CA VAL A 354 16.96 -36.05 -36.24
C VAL A 354 17.28 -34.93 -37.23
N GLN A 355 17.65 -33.75 -36.75
CA GLN A 355 18.03 -32.60 -37.56
C GLN A 355 19.22 -31.90 -36.89
N GLN A 356 20.33 -31.73 -37.61
CA GLN A 356 21.57 -31.15 -37.07
C GLN A 356 22.01 -31.84 -35.76
N ASP A 357 22.00 -33.17 -35.77
CA ASP A 357 22.33 -34.06 -34.63
C ASP A 357 21.42 -33.95 -33.39
N VAL A 358 20.38 -33.11 -33.42
CA VAL A 358 19.35 -33.02 -32.38
C VAL A 358 18.12 -33.87 -32.75
N PRO A 359 17.68 -34.83 -31.90
CA PRO A 359 16.44 -35.57 -32.10
C PRO A 359 15.20 -34.68 -31.97
N TYR A 360 14.13 -35.00 -32.68
CA TYR A 360 12.86 -34.28 -32.61
C TYR A 360 11.63 -35.17 -32.75
N VAL A 361 10.51 -34.66 -32.23
CA VAL A 361 9.14 -35.15 -32.45
C VAL A 361 8.37 -34.09 -33.23
N GLU A 362 7.75 -34.46 -34.35
CA GLU A 362 6.98 -33.58 -35.23
C GLU A 362 5.50 -33.98 -35.28
N LEU A 363 4.63 -33.02 -34.98
CA LEU A 363 3.19 -33.02 -35.22
C LEU A 363 2.88 -32.24 -36.51
N ARG A 364 1.92 -32.71 -37.31
CA ARG A 364 1.51 -32.06 -38.57
C ARG A 364 0.00 -31.85 -38.62
N THR A 365 -0.48 -30.82 -37.94
CA THR A 365 -1.90 -30.46 -37.85
C THR A 365 -2.04 -28.96 -37.70
N LYS A 366 -2.83 -28.33 -38.58
CA LYS A 366 -3.20 -26.90 -38.46
C LYS A 366 -4.30 -26.70 -37.43
N SER A 367 -5.12 -27.72 -37.19
CA SER A 367 -6.19 -27.66 -36.19
C SER A 367 -5.61 -27.50 -34.79
N LEU A 368 -4.53 -28.24 -34.45
CA LEU A 368 -3.84 -28.06 -33.17
C LEU A 368 -3.14 -26.70 -33.06
N HIS A 369 -2.50 -26.25 -34.14
CA HIS A 369 -1.86 -24.94 -34.19
C HIS A 369 -2.83 -23.81 -33.84
N HIS A 370 -3.95 -23.75 -34.56
CA HIS A 370 -4.97 -22.73 -34.34
C HIS A 370 -5.74 -22.92 -33.04
N PHE A 371 -5.89 -24.16 -32.53
CA PHE A 371 -6.42 -24.38 -31.17
C PHE A 371 -5.50 -23.75 -30.12
N LEU A 372 -4.19 -23.99 -30.20
CA LEU A 372 -3.23 -23.42 -29.25
C LEU A 372 -3.17 -21.88 -29.35
N GLU A 373 -3.04 -21.32 -30.56
CA GLU A 373 -3.07 -19.87 -30.81
C GLU A 373 -4.36 -19.19 -30.33
N SER A 374 -5.51 -19.87 -30.39
CA SER A 374 -6.81 -19.30 -29.97
C SER A 374 -7.14 -19.49 -28.49
N CYS A 375 -6.60 -20.50 -27.81
CA CYS A 375 -6.98 -20.82 -26.44
C CYS A 375 -5.92 -20.43 -25.40
N PHE A 376 -4.70 -20.12 -25.83
CA PHE A 376 -3.57 -19.83 -24.95
C PHE A 376 -2.76 -18.66 -25.53
N ASP A 377 -2.92 -17.50 -24.89
CA ASP A 377 -2.24 -16.24 -25.19
C ASP A 377 -0.71 -16.35 -25.29
N VAL A 378 -0.08 -17.27 -24.53
CA VAL A 378 1.36 -17.59 -24.60
C VAL A 378 1.84 -18.13 -25.96
N PHE A 379 0.94 -18.46 -26.89
CA PHE A 379 1.26 -18.80 -28.29
C PHE A 379 0.89 -17.69 -29.29
N GLY A 380 0.39 -16.55 -28.82
CA GLY A 380 0.08 -15.36 -29.63
C GLY A 380 1.29 -14.46 -29.93
N ASP A 381 1.05 -13.34 -30.61
CA ASP A 381 2.09 -12.32 -30.85
C ASP A 381 2.34 -11.52 -29.56
N SER A 382 3.58 -11.60 -29.05
CA SER A 382 3.98 -11.21 -27.70
C SER A 382 4.01 -9.70 -27.39
N SER A 383 3.45 -8.84 -28.24
CA SER A 383 3.56 -7.38 -28.13
C SER A 383 2.32 -6.68 -27.58
N THR A 384 1.18 -7.37 -27.46
CA THR A 384 -0.14 -6.75 -27.22
C THR A 384 -1.14 -7.66 -26.49
N SER A 385 -0.69 -8.77 -25.89
CA SER A 385 -1.57 -9.75 -25.25
C SER A 385 -1.29 -9.89 -23.75
N ALA A 386 -2.30 -10.34 -23.00
CA ALA A 386 -2.07 -10.92 -21.69
C ALA A 386 -1.05 -12.07 -21.80
N ILE A 387 -0.33 -12.31 -20.71
CA ILE A 387 0.74 -13.28 -20.62
C ILE A 387 0.28 -14.39 -19.68
N GLY A 388 -0.18 -15.50 -20.24
CA GLY A 388 -0.55 -16.68 -19.48
C GLY A 388 -1.81 -16.50 -18.63
N SER A 389 -2.78 -15.69 -19.06
CA SER A 389 -4.10 -15.50 -18.41
C SER A 389 -4.68 -16.82 -17.88
N THR A 390 -4.86 -17.80 -18.76
CA THR A 390 -5.40 -19.13 -18.43
C THR A 390 -4.51 -19.95 -17.51
N LEU A 391 -3.21 -19.64 -17.43
CA LEU A 391 -2.23 -20.33 -16.59
C LEU A 391 -2.08 -19.69 -15.20
N VAL A 392 -2.23 -18.37 -15.08
CA VAL A 392 -2.11 -17.65 -13.79
C VAL A 392 -3.22 -18.06 -12.84
N HIS A 393 -4.45 -18.23 -13.33
CA HIS A 393 -5.63 -18.61 -12.52
C HIS A 393 -5.90 -20.11 -12.46
N ALA A 394 -5.08 -20.92 -13.15
CA ALA A 394 -5.22 -22.37 -13.08
C ALA A 394 -4.92 -22.89 -11.66
N PRO A 395 -5.51 -24.02 -11.24
CA PRO A 395 -5.18 -24.65 -9.95
C PRO A 395 -3.69 -24.98 -9.79
N ASP A 396 -3.23 -25.08 -8.54
CA ASP A 396 -1.82 -25.25 -8.18
C ASP A 396 -1.13 -26.44 -8.89
N ASP A 397 -1.82 -27.58 -9.00
CA ASP A 397 -1.28 -28.77 -9.68
C ASP A 397 -1.12 -28.58 -11.19
N VAL A 398 -1.93 -27.70 -11.79
CA VAL A 398 -1.84 -27.28 -13.19
C VAL A 398 -0.68 -26.30 -13.40
N ARG A 399 -0.57 -25.25 -12.57
CA ARG A 399 0.54 -24.27 -12.63
C ARG A 399 1.89 -24.96 -12.39
N ALA A 400 1.96 -25.83 -11.38
CA ALA A 400 3.14 -26.64 -11.09
C ALA A 400 3.48 -27.61 -12.23
N ALA A 401 2.50 -28.18 -12.93
CA ALA A 401 2.77 -29.05 -14.08
C ALA A 401 3.28 -28.29 -15.31
N PHE A 402 2.83 -27.04 -15.53
CA PHE A 402 3.41 -26.14 -16.54
C PHE A 402 4.85 -25.76 -16.18
N LEU A 403 5.08 -25.23 -14.97
CA LEU A 403 6.40 -24.83 -14.50
C LEU A 403 7.39 -26.00 -14.55
N ARG A 404 7.01 -27.18 -14.05
CA ARG A 404 7.84 -28.40 -14.09
C ARG A 404 8.27 -28.74 -15.52
N ALA A 405 7.37 -28.65 -16.50
CA ALA A 405 7.68 -28.92 -17.91
C ALA A 405 8.67 -27.91 -18.51
N VAL A 406 8.48 -26.62 -18.21
CA VAL A 406 9.39 -25.54 -18.64
C VAL A 406 10.77 -25.70 -18.00
N PHE A 407 10.83 -26.00 -16.69
CA PHE A 407 12.07 -26.18 -15.95
C PHE A 407 12.79 -27.51 -16.28
N ASP A 408 12.06 -28.60 -16.53
CA ASP A 408 12.64 -29.85 -17.05
C ASP A 408 13.25 -29.66 -18.45
N SER A 409 12.73 -28.75 -19.26
CA SER A 409 13.29 -28.41 -20.58
C SER A 409 14.48 -27.43 -20.46
N GLU A 410 14.23 -26.21 -19.98
CA GLU A 410 15.12 -25.05 -20.13
C GLU A 410 16.06 -24.80 -18.95
N ALA A 411 15.70 -25.26 -17.74
CA ALA A 411 16.48 -24.93 -16.55
C ALA A 411 17.67 -25.88 -16.35
N SER A 412 18.67 -25.41 -15.61
CA SER A 412 19.83 -26.21 -15.19
C SER A 412 20.11 -25.98 -13.71
N VAL A 413 20.53 -27.04 -12.99
CA VAL A 413 20.87 -26.97 -11.57
C VAL A 413 22.39 -26.87 -11.44
N ALA A 414 22.90 -25.70 -11.07
CA ALA A 414 24.33 -25.45 -10.87
C ALA A 414 24.89 -26.23 -9.67
N GLU A 415 26.20 -26.50 -9.66
CA GLU A 415 26.88 -27.22 -8.56
C GLU A 415 26.86 -26.47 -7.21
N GLN A 416 26.46 -25.20 -7.22
CA GLN A 416 26.45 -24.28 -6.08
C GLN A 416 25.04 -24.11 -5.47
N GLY A 417 24.08 -24.96 -5.84
CA GLY A 417 22.69 -24.85 -5.37
C GLY A 417 22.00 -23.60 -5.92
N THR A 418 21.84 -23.56 -7.25
CA THR A 418 21.09 -22.50 -7.94
C THR A 418 20.49 -23.09 -9.20
N ILE A 419 19.19 -22.84 -9.42
CA ILE A 419 18.52 -23.18 -10.67
C ILE A 419 18.64 -21.95 -11.60
N GLU A 420 19.19 -22.14 -12.80
CA GLU A 420 19.24 -21.13 -13.86
C GLU A 420 18.38 -21.59 -15.04
N LEU A 421 17.35 -20.82 -15.38
CA LEU A 421 16.60 -20.89 -16.63
C LEU A 421 17.05 -19.74 -17.51
N THR A 422 17.42 -19.97 -18.78
CA THR A 422 17.70 -18.91 -19.75
C THR A 422 16.73 -19.04 -20.92
N GLN A 423 16.01 -17.98 -21.25
CA GLN A 423 15.12 -17.93 -22.41
C GLN A 423 15.37 -16.72 -23.31
N LYS A 424 14.92 -16.80 -24.56
CA LYS A 424 14.94 -15.65 -25.48
C LYS A 424 13.68 -14.81 -25.33
N ASP A 425 12.58 -15.44 -24.98
CA ASP A 425 11.30 -14.80 -24.75
C ASP A 425 11.29 -14.13 -23.36
N GLU A 426 11.08 -12.82 -23.37
CA GLU A 426 10.93 -11.95 -22.20
C GLU A 426 9.65 -12.28 -21.43
N SER A 427 8.54 -12.45 -22.15
CA SER A 427 7.20 -12.67 -21.62
C SER A 427 7.10 -14.01 -20.90
N LEU A 428 7.70 -15.07 -21.45
CA LEU A 428 7.76 -16.39 -20.78
C LEU A 428 8.55 -16.33 -19.46
N VAL A 429 9.63 -15.55 -19.39
CA VAL A 429 10.42 -15.37 -18.16
C VAL A 429 9.61 -14.61 -17.11
N THR A 430 8.90 -13.55 -17.51
CA THR A 430 8.01 -12.79 -16.63
C THR A 430 6.86 -13.67 -16.14
N LEU A 431 6.18 -14.44 -17.00
CA LEU A 431 5.17 -15.42 -16.59
C LEU A 431 5.70 -16.44 -15.58
N CYS A 432 6.87 -17.03 -15.83
CA CYS A 432 7.49 -17.95 -14.88
C CYS A 432 7.76 -17.26 -13.52
N SER A 433 8.13 -15.97 -13.52
CA SER A 433 8.34 -15.17 -12.32
C SER A 433 7.06 -15.05 -11.48
N TYR A 434 5.94 -14.65 -12.09
CA TYR A 434 4.65 -14.53 -11.42
C TYR A 434 4.08 -15.89 -10.98
N LEU A 435 4.18 -16.93 -11.82
CA LEU A 435 3.74 -18.28 -11.44
C LEU A 435 4.57 -18.84 -10.27
N LEU A 436 5.87 -18.55 -10.18
CA LEU A 436 6.72 -18.95 -9.05
C LEU A 436 6.41 -18.15 -7.77
N ALA A 437 6.07 -16.87 -7.91
CA ALA A 437 5.58 -16.07 -6.79
C ALA A 437 4.26 -16.64 -6.22
N SER A 438 3.39 -17.25 -7.03
CA SER A 438 2.19 -17.97 -6.54
C SER A 438 2.48 -19.27 -5.75
N PHE A 439 3.75 -19.61 -5.53
CA PHE A 439 4.21 -20.72 -4.67
C PHE A 439 5.18 -20.25 -3.57
N GLY A 440 5.28 -18.93 -3.32
CA GLY A 440 6.24 -18.37 -2.37
C GLY A 440 7.71 -18.55 -2.78
N VAL A 441 8.00 -18.79 -4.07
CA VAL A 441 9.34 -19.02 -4.61
C VAL A 441 9.89 -17.72 -5.21
N PRO A 442 10.68 -16.91 -4.46
CA PRO A 442 11.24 -15.68 -4.98
C PRO A 442 12.26 -15.94 -6.10
N THR A 443 12.19 -15.13 -7.14
CA THR A 443 13.02 -15.22 -8.34
C THR A 443 13.94 -14.01 -8.47
N ARG A 444 15.03 -14.19 -9.23
CA ARG A 444 15.94 -13.13 -9.65
C ARG A 444 16.07 -13.14 -11.18
N ARG A 445 15.93 -12.00 -11.84
CA ARG A 445 15.95 -11.83 -13.30
C ARG A 445 17.27 -11.20 -13.73
N LYS A 446 17.82 -11.55 -14.91
CA LYS A 446 18.94 -10.82 -15.53
C LYS A 446 18.84 -10.81 -17.06
N ARG A 447 19.10 -9.65 -17.66
CA ARG A 447 19.32 -9.52 -19.10
C ARG A 447 20.76 -9.93 -19.45
N LEU A 448 20.93 -10.82 -20.42
CA LEU A 448 22.21 -11.40 -20.83
C LEU A 448 22.46 -11.22 -22.33
N GLU A 449 23.60 -10.64 -22.72
CA GLU A 449 24.06 -10.66 -24.10
C GLU A 449 24.89 -11.92 -24.40
N LYS A 450 24.34 -12.88 -25.13
CA LYS A 450 25.07 -14.09 -25.57
C LYS A 450 25.38 -14.03 -27.08
N THR A 451 26.65 -14.17 -27.45
CA THR A 451 27.08 -14.40 -28.84
C THR A 451 26.75 -15.84 -29.22
N ALA A 452 26.25 -16.07 -30.44
CA ALA A 452 25.99 -17.44 -30.91
C ALA A 452 27.25 -18.33 -30.77
N THR A 453 27.07 -19.59 -30.37
CA THR A 453 28.11 -20.57 -30.01
C THR A 453 29.23 -20.73 -31.07
N ASN A 454 28.94 -20.36 -32.32
CA ASN A 454 29.88 -20.33 -33.44
C ASN A 454 30.66 -19.00 -33.57
N GLY A 455 30.88 -18.27 -32.48
CA GLY A 455 31.93 -17.24 -32.29
C GLY A 455 31.94 -16.01 -33.22
N SER A 456 30.94 -15.86 -34.10
CA SER A 456 30.96 -14.88 -35.21
C SER A 456 29.59 -14.30 -35.57
N GLY A 457 28.55 -14.67 -34.84
CA GLY A 457 27.20 -14.11 -35.01
C GLY A 457 27.03 -12.78 -34.27
N PRO A 458 25.97 -12.01 -34.57
CA PRO A 458 25.57 -10.89 -33.73
C PRO A 458 25.28 -11.36 -32.30
N LYS A 459 25.57 -10.51 -31.31
CA LYS A 459 25.07 -10.68 -29.95
C LYS A 459 23.54 -10.76 -29.99
N ARG A 460 22.97 -11.62 -29.15
CA ARG A 460 21.53 -11.72 -28.93
C ARG A 460 21.26 -11.54 -27.45
N GLN A 461 20.20 -10.78 -27.14
CA GLN A 461 19.67 -10.66 -25.80
C GLN A 461 18.93 -11.96 -25.43
N TYR A 462 19.10 -12.37 -24.18
CA TYR A 462 18.42 -13.45 -23.49
C TYR A 462 18.06 -12.97 -22.09
N HIS A 463 17.03 -13.56 -21.51
CA HIS A 463 16.52 -13.25 -20.18
C HIS A 463 16.73 -14.50 -19.33
N ALA A 464 17.40 -14.35 -18.19
CA ALA A 464 17.70 -15.46 -17.28
C ALA A 464 16.96 -15.28 -15.96
N LEU A 465 16.40 -16.37 -15.46
CA LEU A 465 15.71 -16.49 -14.19
C LEU A 465 16.54 -17.40 -13.27
N TYR A 466 16.87 -16.91 -12.08
CA TYR A 466 17.67 -17.61 -11.08
C TYR A 466 16.87 -17.84 -9.81
N LEU A 467 16.80 -19.09 -9.35
CA LEU A 467 16.27 -19.48 -8.04
C LEU A 467 17.44 -19.97 -7.19
N SER A 468 17.54 -19.50 -5.95
CA SER A 468 18.70 -19.76 -5.08
C SER A 468 18.37 -19.51 -3.62
N GLY A 469 19.11 -20.16 -2.73
CA GLY A 469 18.84 -20.14 -1.29
C GLY A 469 17.92 -21.30 -0.91
N VAL A 470 18.22 -21.94 0.21
CA VAL A 470 17.63 -23.25 0.55
C VAL A 470 16.11 -23.16 0.69
N SER A 471 15.56 -22.17 1.39
CA SER A 471 14.10 -22.00 1.53
C SER A 471 13.37 -21.89 0.18
N ALA A 472 13.88 -21.08 -0.77
CA ALA A 472 13.30 -20.95 -2.11
C ALA A 472 13.46 -22.23 -2.96
N LEU A 473 14.59 -22.95 -2.80
CA LEU A 473 14.81 -24.23 -3.49
C LEU A 473 13.96 -25.36 -2.92
N SER A 474 13.72 -25.39 -1.60
CA SER A 474 12.83 -26.35 -0.94
C SER A 474 11.37 -26.11 -1.33
N ARG A 475 10.89 -24.85 -1.31
CA ARG A 475 9.55 -24.52 -1.84
C ARG A 475 9.40 -24.92 -3.31
N PHE A 476 10.43 -24.70 -4.13
CA PHE A 476 10.44 -25.19 -5.50
C PHE A 476 10.41 -26.72 -5.55
N GLU A 477 11.19 -27.43 -4.74
CA GLU A 477 11.23 -28.91 -4.68
C GLU A 477 9.87 -29.52 -4.28
N ASP A 478 9.25 -28.96 -3.23
CA ASP A 478 7.98 -29.44 -2.67
C ASP A 478 6.79 -29.18 -3.59
N ALA A 479 6.67 -27.97 -4.16
CA ALA A 479 5.53 -27.60 -5.01
C ALA A 479 5.71 -28.07 -6.48
N ILE A 480 6.92 -27.93 -7.04
CA ILE A 480 7.18 -28.07 -8.47
C ILE A 480 8.14 -29.23 -8.73
N GLY A 481 9.39 -29.14 -8.29
CA GLY A 481 10.43 -30.16 -8.47
C GLY A 481 10.78 -30.43 -9.94
N PHE A 482 11.58 -31.47 -10.17
CA PHE A 482 11.97 -31.93 -11.50
C PHE A 482 11.51 -33.36 -11.77
N SER A 483 11.02 -33.63 -12.98
CA SER A 483 10.76 -35.01 -13.43
C SER A 483 12.07 -35.72 -13.77
N ILE A 484 13.09 -34.97 -14.19
CA ILE A 484 14.38 -35.52 -14.64
C ILE A 484 15.26 -35.90 -13.45
N ASP A 485 15.64 -37.18 -13.39
CA ASP A 485 16.37 -37.78 -12.25
C ASP A 485 17.63 -36.99 -11.84
N TYR A 486 18.52 -36.66 -12.78
CA TYR A 486 19.76 -35.95 -12.44
C TYR A 486 19.54 -34.49 -11.99
N LYS A 487 18.44 -33.85 -12.41
CA LYS A 487 18.07 -32.50 -11.95
C LYS A 487 17.52 -32.57 -10.53
N ARG A 488 16.67 -33.57 -10.26
CA ARG A 488 16.09 -33.84 -8.94
C ARG A 488 17.16 -34.23 -7.91
N GLU A 489 18.08 -35.11 -8.24
CA GLU A 489 19.22 -35.47 -7.37
C GLU A 489 20.06 -34.23 -7.00
N ARG A 490 20.37 -33.37 -7.98
CA ARG A 490 21.12 -32.11 -7.74
C ARG A 490 20.33 -31.04 -7.00
N LEU A 491 18.99 -31.09 -7.04
CA LEU A 491 18.13 -30.21 -6.25
C LEU A 491 18.12 -30.65 -4.78
N ALA A 492 17.94 -31.96 -4.52
CA ALA A 492 18.04 -32.54 -3.18
C ALA A 492 19.43 -32.28 -2.54
N ASP A 493 20.52 -32.49 -3.29
CA ASP A 493 21.89 -32.14 -2.86
C ASP A 493 22.01 -30.64 -2.47
N ALA A 494 21.20 -29.76 -3.08
CA ALA A 494 21.20 -28.32 -2.82
C ALA A 494 20.27 -27.89 -1.68
N THR A 495 19.28 -28.71 -1.31
CA THR A 495 18.36 -28.47 -0.17
C THR A 495 18.84 -29.13 1.13
N GLU A 496 19.71 -30.15 1.08
CA GLU A 496 20.33 -30.78 2.27
C GLU A 496 21.36 -29.90 3.02
N GLY A 497 21.74 -28.72 2.50
CA GLY A 497 22.77 -27.86 3.06
C GLY A 497 22.27 -26.73 3.97
N ALA A 498 23.14 -26.20 4.84
CA ALA A 498 22.91 -24.89 5.46
C ALA A 498 23.10 -23.81 4.36
N GLY A 499 22.01 -23.16 3.96
CA GLY A 499 21.99 -22.25 2.82
C GLY A 499 22.93 -21.04 2.97
N ASN A 500 23.39 -20.49 1.84
CA ASN A 500 24.15 -19.24 1.86
C ASN A 500 23.23 -18.07 2.29
N PRO A 501 23.40 -17.47 3.49
CA PRO A 501 22.33 -16.69 4.11
C PRO A 501 22.16 -15.27 3.56
N ASN A 502 23.09 -14.78 2.74
CA ASN A 502 23.28 -13.36 2.45
C ASN A 502 22.25 -12.77 1.45
N HIS A 503 21.11 -13.42 1.23
CA HIS A 503 20.14 -13.05 0.19
C HIS A 503 18.73 -12.73 0.72
N ASP A 504 18.38 -13.15 1.93
CA ASP A 504 17.03 -12.97 2.48
C ASP A 504 17.16 -12.51 3.93
N THR A 505 17.16 -11.19 4.12
CA THR A 505 17.49 -10.52 5.39
C THR A 505 16.57 -9.33 5.62
N MET A 506 16.04 -9.23 6.84
CA MET A 506 15.09 -8.20 7.25
C MET A 506 15.83 -7.04 7.92
N PRO A 507 15.53 -5.77 7.59
CA PRO A 507 16.22 -4.63 8.16
C PRO A 507 15.72 -4.24 9.58
N ALA A 508 15.14 -5.14 10.37
CA ALA A 508 14.44 -4.80 11.63
C ALA A 508 15.33 -4.46 12.85
N GLN A 509 16.67 -4.52 12.76
CA GLN A 509 17.52 -4.53 13.95
C GLN A 509 17.43 -3.26 14.80
N ALA A 510 17.31 -2.06 14.21
CA ALA A 510 17.24 -0.83 15.00
C ALA A 510 15.87 -0.68 15.66
N ALA A 511 14.78 -0.99 14.96
CA ALA A 511 13.43 -1.07 15.56
C ALA A 511 13.39 -2.02 16.77
N ILE A 512 13.98 -3.21 16.66
CA ILE A 512 14.05 -4.18 17.77
C ILE A 512 14.94 -3.69 18.92
N ASP A 513 16.07 -3.05 18.62
CA ASP A 513 16.97 -2.47 19.64
C ASP A 513 16.39 -1.23 20.33
N ASP A 514 15.39 -0.59 19.71
CA ASP A 514 14.63 0.52 20.28
C ASP A 514 13.49 0.01 21.14
N LEU A 515 12.61 -0.82 20.56
CA LEU A 515 11.51 -1.49 21.26
C LEU A 515 11.98 -2.23 22.53
N CYS A 516 13.07 -3.02 22.44
CA CYS A 516 13.61 -3.71 23.61
C CYS A 516 14.16 -2.75 24.68
N ARG A 517 14.61 -1.54 24.30
CA ARG A 517 15.11 -0.54 25.23
C ARG A 517 13.96 0.16 25.94
N THR A 518 12.96 0.62 25.18
CA THR A 518 11.76 1.32 25.68
C THR A 518 10.96 0.40 26.60
N LEU A 519 10.75 -0.86 26.20
CA LEU A 519 10.05 -1.87 27.00
C LEU A 519 10.95 -2.58 28.04
N ALA A 520 12.22 -2.16 28.22
CA ALA A 520 13.16 -2.79 29.16
C ALA A 520 13.18 -4.34 29.08
N LEU A 521 13.25 -4.85 27.85
CA LEU A 521 13.36 -6.27 27.54
C LEU A 521 14.84 -6.70 27.47
N SER A 522 15.14 -7.92 27.93
CA SER A 522 16.46 -8.49 27.75
C SER A 522 16.56 -9.09 26.34
N LYS A 523 17.47 -8.55 25.51
CA LYS A 523 17.65 -9.01 24.13
C LYS A 523 18.27 -10.42 24.01
N GLU A 524 19.21 -10.77 24.88
CA GLU A 524 19.96 -12.05 24.83
C GLU A 524 19.09 -13.33 24.81
N PRO A 525 17.96 -13.44 25.54
CA PRO A 525 17.05 -14.58 25.41
C PRO A 525 16.07 -14.50 24.22
N LEU A 526 15.84 -13.31 23.66
CA LEU A 526 14.84 -13.09 22.61
C LEU A 526 15.42 -13.23 21.20
N VAL A 527 16.64 -12.73 20.98
CA VAL A 527 17.28 -12.64 19.67
C VAL A 527 18.55 -13.48 19.63
N THR A 528 18.69 -14.35 18.63
CA THR A 528 19.62 -15.50 18.69
C THR A 528 21.07 -15.12 18.37
N GLU A 529 21.31 -14.15 17.48
CA GLU A 529 22.59 -13.43 17.28
C GLU A 529 22.32 -11.98 16.81
N THR A 530 23.24 -11.29 16.14
CA THR A 530 22.93 -10.01 15.48
C THR A 530 22.00 -10.24 14.28
N LEU A 531 20.86 -9.52 14.23
CA LEU A 531 19.98 -9.45 13.06
C LEU A 531 20.61 -8.55 11.99
N ASN A 532 21.79 -8.97 11.51
CA ASN A 532 22.57 -8.22 10.56
C ASN A 532 21.96 -8.36 9.15
N PRO A 533 21.68 -7.27 8.41
CA PRO A 533 21.22 -7.34 7.04
C PRO A 533 22.13 -8.10 6.06
N ASP A 534 23.34 -8.51 6.49
CA ASP A 534 24.27 -9.34 5.72
C ASP A 534 24.38 -10.82 6.19
N THR A 535 23.84 -11.21 7.37
CA THR A 535 23.94 -12.57 7.96
C THR A 535 22.96 -12.79 9.15
N PRO A 536 22.36 -13.98 9.36
CA PRO A 536 21.86 -14.97 8.40
C PRO A 536 20.33 -15.23 8.52
N GLY A 537 19.64 -15.37 7.38
CA GLY A 537 18.39 -16.16 7.27
C GLY A 537 17.09 -15.56 7.83
N ARG A 538 16.21 -15.10 6.93
CA ARG A 538 14.82 -14.68 7.19
C ARG A 538 14.08 -15.53 8.24
N GLU A 539 14.03 -16.85 8.08
CA GLU A 539 13.24 -17.74 8.97
C GLU A 539 13.67 -17.62 10.44
N SER A 540 14.97 -17.52 10.73
CA SER A 540 15.45 -17.28 12.11
C SER A 540 15.15 -15.85 12.59
N ALA A 541 15.08 -14.87 11.69
CA ALA A 541 14.66 -13.52 12.03
C ALA A 541 13.16 -13.43 12.35
N LEU A 542 12.30 -14.22 11.68
CA LEU A 542 10.88 -14.32 12.02
C LEU A 542 10.69 -14.92 13.43
N GLU A 543 11.35 -16.06 13.72
CA GLU A 543 11.30 -16.66 15.06
C GLU A 543 11.89 -15.78 16.17
N ASP A 544 12.87 -14.92 15.86
CA ASP A 544 13.40 -13.91 16.79
C ASP A 544 12.41 -12.75 16.99
N ILE A 545 11.72 -12.30 15.93
CA ILE A 545 10.73 -11.20 16.01
C ILE A 545 9.47 -11.64 16.74
N ASP A 546 8.92 -12.83 16.46
CA ASP A 546 7.74 -13.36 17.16
C ASP A 546 7.96 -13.40 18.69
N ARG A 547 9.17 -13.82 19.12
CA ARG A 547 9.58 -13.80 20.54
C ARG A 547 9.65 -12.37 21.11
N VAL A 548 10.11 -11.40 20.32
CA VAL A 548 10.13 -9.99 20.73
C VAL A 548 8.71 -9.43 20.84
N LEU A 549 7.81 -9.75 19.89
CA LEU A 549 6.41 -9.33 19.91
C LEU A 549 5.64 -9.92 21.11
N GLU A 550 5.81 -11.22 21.40
CA GLU A 550 5.22 -11.88 22.57
C GLU A 550 5.71 -11.22 23.87
N ALA A 551 7.03 -11.06 24.04
CA ALA A 551 7.62 -10.42 25.22
C ALA A 551 7.25 -8.93 25.36
N ALA A 552 7.01 -8.23 24.25
CA ALA A 552 6.54 -6.85 24.25
C ALA A 552 5.08 -6.74 24.67
N SER A 553 4.21 -7.62 24.18
CA SER A 553 2.81 -7.70 24.61
C SER A 553 2.69 -7.95 26.11
N ASP A 554 3.44 -8.92 26.65
CA ASP A 554 3.53 -9.19 28.09
C ASP A 554 3.95 -7.94 28.90
N ARG A 555 4.89 -7.13 28.37
CA ARG A 555 5.34 -5.90 29.03
C ARG A 555 4.31 -4.78 28.96
N LEU A 556 3.60 -4.63 27.84
CA LEU A 556 2.53 -3.65 27.71
C LEU A 556 1.39 -3.94 28.69
N GLU A 557 0.98 -5.20 28.84
CA GLU A 557 0.00 -5.60 29.86
C GLU A 557 0.48 -5.28 31.28
N ALA A 558 1.77 -5.53 31.57
CA ALA A 558 2.38 -5.18 32.86
C ALA A 558 2.38 -3.65 33.10
N ALA A 559 2.74 -2.83 32.10
CA ALA A 559 2.75 -1.38 32.19
C ALA A 559 1.35 -0.81 32.45
N GLN A 560 0.34 -1.24 31.69
CA GLN A 560 -1.06 -0.86 31.95
C GLN A 560 -1.54 -1.30 33.34
N GLN A 561 -1.15 -2.49 33.80
CA GLN A 561 -1.50 -2.97 35.13
C GLN A 561 -0.81 -2.14 36.24
N VAL A 562 0.41 -1.67 36.00
CA VAL A 562 1.13 -0.76 36.91
C VAL A 562 0.40 0.58 37.03
N LYS A 563 -0.02 1.21 35.92
CA LYS A 563 -0.83 2.45 35.96
C LYS A 563 -2.04 2.30 36.88
N ARG A 564 -2.87 1.26 36.67
CA ARG A 564 -4.06 0.96 37.50
C ARG A 564 -3.71 0.75 38.98
N VAL A 565 -2.57 0.12 39.28
CA VAL A 565 -2.12 -0.11 40.67
C VAL A 565 -1.73 1.21 41.33
N ILE A 566 -0.92 2.05 40.66
CA ILE A 566 -0.45 3.34 41.17
C ILE A 566 -1.62 4.30 41.39
N GLU A 567 -2.53 4.44 40.42
CA GLU A 567 -3.75 5.25 40.55
C GLU A 567 -4.58 4.83 41.76
N ARG A 568 -4.79 3.52 41.95
CA ARG A 568 -5.54 2.97 43.09
C ARG A 568 -4.91 3.32 44.43
N VAL A 569 -3.58 3.37 44.54
CA VAL A 569 -2.86 3.74 45.78
C VAL A 569 -2.50 5.23 45.85
N ARG A 570 -2.86 6.06 44.86
CA ARG A 570 -2.50 7.49 44.79
C ARG A 570 -3.04 8.30 45.97
N SER A 571 -4.20 7.92 46.50
CA SER A 571 -4.76 8.47 47.74
C SER A 571 -3.87 8.19 48.96
N ASP A 572 -3.33 6.97 49.06
CA ASP A 572 -2.49 6.55 50.18
C ASP A 572 -1.09 7.17 50.08
N ILE A 573 -0.55 7.27 48.85
CA ILE A 573 0.69 8.01 48.56
C ILE A 573 0.56 9.47 49.01
N ARG A 574 -0.47 10.19 48.55
CA ARG A 574 -0.75 11.58 48.97
C ARG A 574 -0.92 11.72 50.48
N SER A 575 -1.61 10.76 51.10
CA SER A 575 -1.77 10.69 52.56
C SER A 575 -0.41 10.54 53.27
N VAL A 576 0.53 9.76 52.74
CA VAL A 576 1.91 9.66 53.26
C VAL A 576 2.71 10.94 53.00
N SER A 577 2.66 11.50 51.78
CA SER A 577 3.37 12.71 51.38
C SER A 577 2.98 13.96 52.18
N ALA A 578 1.73 14.09 52.61
CA ALA A 578 1.23 15.25 53.35
C ALA A 578 1.66 15.31 54.83
N VAL A 579 2.13 14.20 55.41
CA VAL A 579 2.51 14.10 56.84
C VAL A 579 3.51 15.18 57.29
N PRO A 580 4.57 15.56 56.53
CA PRO A 580 5.53 16.56 56.98
C PRO A 580 4.94 17.98 57.07
N THR A 581 4.06 18.33 56.12
CA THR A 581 3.40 19.65 56.10
C THR A 581 2.41 19.76 57.26
N GLU A 582 1.51 18.78 57.41
CA GLU A 582 0.58 18.73 58.53
C GLU A 582 1.29 18.72 59.88
N TRP A 583 2.42 18.03 59.97
CA TRP A 583 3.26 18.02 61.17
C TRP A 583 3.81 19.41 61.50
N VAL A 584 4.28 20.17 60.51
CA VAL A 584 4.72 21.55 60.70
C VAL A 584 3.58 22.46 61.15
N ASP A 585 2.39 22.32 60.55
CA ASP A 585 1.20 23.12 60.88
C ASP A 585 0.62 22.82 62.28
N ARG A 586 0.90 21.63 62.85
CA ARG A 586 0.28 21.16 64.09
C ARG A 586 1.22 20.97 65.27
N ARG A 587 2.53 20.92 65.08
CA ARG A 587 3.50 20.75 66.20
C ARG A 587 3.41 21.84 67.26
N ASP A 588 3.00 23.05 66.92
CA ASP A 588 2.88 24.18 67.86
C ASP A 588 1.79 23.93 68.93
N ALA A 589 0.83 23.03 68.66
CA ALA A 589 -0.13 22.55 69.68
C ALA A 589 0.56 21.82 70.85
N LEU A 590 1.83 21.44 70.70
CA LEU A 590 2.67 20.89 71.77
C LEU A 590 3.45 21.96 72.56
N GLU A 591 3.32 23.27 72.29
CA GLU A 591 3.93 24.27 73.17
C GLU A 591 3.40 24.21 74.62
N PRO A 592 2.08 24.11 74.89
CA PRO A 592 1.55 24.08 76.25
C PRO A 592 2.03 22.86 77.06
N LEU A 593 2.32 23.06 78.35
CA LEU A 593 2.80 21.99 79.23
C LEU A 593 1.71 20.93 79.49
N GLU A 594 0.45 21.36 79.52
CA GLU A 594 -0.73 20.53 79.71
C GLU A 594 -0.90 19.57 78.52
N ALA A 595 -0.89 20.10 77.29
CA ALA A 595 -0.97 19.31 76.06
C ALA A 595 0.15 18.26 75.97
N ARG A 596 1.39 18.64 76.29
CA ARG A 596 2.51 17.67 76.30
C ARG A 596 2.38 16.57 77.35
N LYS A 597 1.78 16.83 78.51
CA LYS A 597 1.53 15.78 79.52
C LYS A 597 0.45 14.80 79.09
N GLU A 598 -0.56 15.29 78.38
CA GLU A 598 -1.63 14.47 77.79
C GLU A 598 -1.05 13.57 76.69
N VAL A 599 -0.31 14.14 75.73
CA VAL A 599 0.39 13.40 74.67
C VAL A 599 1.45 12.44 75.23
N GLU A 600 2.20 12.82 76.27
CA GLU A 600 3.15 11.92 76.97
C GLU A 600 2.44 10.71 77.61
N SER A 601 1.23 10.91 78.14
CA SER A 601 0.44 9.82 78.74
C SER A 601 -0.11 8.81 77.72
N THR A 602 -0.34 9.26 76.48
CA THR A 602 -0.86 8.45 75.38
C THR A 602 0.26 7.78 74.57
N THR A 603 1.33 8.51 74.25
CA THR A 603 2.42 8.07 73.34
C THR A 603 3.68 7.59 74.07
N GLY A 604 3.81 7.84 75.37
CA GLY A 604 5.02 7.55 76.14
C GLY A 604 6.24 8.43 75.79
N ILE A 605 6.08 9.46 74.95
CA ILE A 605 7.14 10.39 74.57
C ILE A 605 7.28 11.46 75.65
N ARG A 606 8.48 11.60 76.23
CA ARG A 606 8.74 12.53 77.33
C ARG A 606 8.42 14.00 77.00
N THR A 607 7.92 14.74 77.98
CA THR A 607 7.55 16.16 77.90
C THR A 607 8.65 17.10 77.39
N ASP A 608 9.93 16.76 77.61
CA ASP A 608 11.08 17.54 77.12
C ASP A 608 11.38 17.26 75.65
N ARG A 609 11.19 16.03 75.18
CA ARG A 609 11.36 15.67 73.77
C ARG A 609 10.19 16.12 72.89
N LEU A 610 8.98 16.15 73.44
CA LEU A 610 7.83 16.80 72.80
C LEU A 610 8.03 18.33 72.64
N LEU A 611 8.82 18.96 73.51
CA LEU A 611 9.19 20.38 73.35
C LEU A 611 10.25 20.58 72.25
N GLU A 612 11.25 19.70 72.15
CA GLU A 612 12.21 19.71 71.03
C GLU A 612 11.49 19.58 69.67
N TYR A 613 10.39 18.82 69.66
CA TYR A 613 9.50 18.61 68.51
C TYR A 613 8.64 19.85 68.20
N ALA A 614 7.99 20.46 69.20
CA ALA A 614 7.23 21.71 69.04
C ALA A 614 8.11 22.83 68.46
N ASP A 615 9.26 23.08 69.09
CA ASP A 615 10.17 24.16 68.73
C ASP A 615 10.91 23.94 67.39
N GLY A 616 10.63 22.84 66.67
CA GLY A 616 11.33 22.45 65.44
C GLY A 616 12.83 22.13 65.63
N ARG A 617 13.31 22.02 66.88
CA ARG A 617 14.71 21.69 67.22
C ARG A 617 15.07 20.24 66.91
N ARG A 618 14.06 19.39 66.68
CA ARG A 618 14.19 17.99 66.28
C ARG A 618 12.93 17.56 65.53
N SER A 619 13.07 16.64 64.58
CA SER A 619 11.93 15.96 63.94
C SER A 619 11.67 14.58 64.55
N PRO A 620 10.42 14.10 64.64
CA PRO A 620 10.11 12.69 64.80
C PRO A 620 10.40 11.91 63.51
N THR A 621 10.46 10.58 63.61
CA THR A 621 10.45 9.70 62.42
C THR A 621 9.04 9.64 61.83
N ALA A 622 8.91 9.27 60.55
CA ALA A 622 7.65 9.26 59.82
C ALA A 622 6.49 8.58 60.56
N SER A 623 6.69 7.34 61.02
CA SER A 623 5.71 6.58 61.80
C SER A 623 5.25 7.33 63.07
N ARG A 624 6.19 7.92 63.82
CA ARG A 624 5.89 8.70 65.03
C ARG A 624 5.17 10.01 64.74
N ALA A 625 5.43 10.63 63.59
CA ALA A 625 4.73 11.84 63.17
C ALA A 625 3.25 11.54 62.89
N GLY A 626 2.96 10.44 62.19
CA GLY A 626 1.60 9.95 61.98
C GLY A 626 0.85 9.66 63.29
N GLU A 627 1.46 8.89 64.20
CA GLU A 627 0.89 8.62 65.54
C GLU A 627 0.60 9.91 66.32
N LEU A 628 1.50 10.90 66.26
CA LEU A 628 1.32 12.19 66.94
C LEU A 628 0.23 13.05 66.29
N LEU A 629 0.08 13.05 64.96
CA LEU A 629 -0.99 13.76 64.26
C LEU A 629 -2.38 13.19 64.59
N VAL A 630 -2.50 11.85 64.72
CA VAL A 630 -3.74 11.22 65.22
C VAL A 630 -3.99 11.60 66.68
N THR A 631 -2.95 11.58 67.53
CA THR A 631 -3.07 11.98 68.94
C THR A 631 -3.44 13.46 69.12
N LEU A 632 -3.06 14.32 68.18
CA LEU A 632 -3.39 15.75 68.14
C LEU A 632 -4.72 16.05 67.39
N GLU A 633 -5.59 15.05 67.21
CA GLU A 633 -6.88 15.13 66.52
C GLU A 633 -6.79 15.75 65.10
N SER A 634 -5.60 15.68 64.48
CA SER A 634 -5.31 16.27 63.18
C SER A 634 -5.45 15.26 62.04
N ARG A 635 -5.38 13.96 62.36
CA ARG A 635 -5.73 12.83 61.47
C ARG A 635 -6.66 11.85 62.17
N VAL A 636 -7.41 11.09 61.38
CA VAL A 636 -8.29 10.00 61.89
C VAL A 636 -7.47 8.72 62.12
N GLU A 637 -6.56 8.39 61.20
CA GLU A 637 -5.74 7.17 61.23
C GLU A 637 -4.30 7.45 60.79
N THR A 638 -3.37 6.56 61.17
CA THR A 638 -1.96 6.63 60.78
C THR A 638 -1.81 6.11 59.35
N PRO A 639 -1.12 6.83 58.43
CA PRO A 639 -1.01 6.41 57.03
C PRO A 639 -0.18 5.13 56.86
N GLU A 640 -0.62 4.24 55.96
CA GLU A 640 -0.02 2.91 55.73
C GLU A 640 1.21 2.94 54.80
N THR A 641 2.31 3.55 55.27
CA THR A 641 3.56 3.65 54.48
C THR A 641 4.06 2.30 53.95
N ALA A 642 3.90 1.21 54.70
CA ALA A 642 4.33 -0.13 54.28
C ALA A 642 3.52 -0.68 53.08
N ALA A 643 2.23 -0.36 52.98
CA ALA A 643 1.38 -0.78 51.85
C ALA A 643 1.73 0.00 50.57
N VAL A 644 2.01 1.30 50.71
CA VAL A 644 2.54 2.15 49.63
C VAL A 644 3.89 1.61 49.14
N GLN A 645 4.82 1.30 50.05
CA GLN A 645 6.12 0.70 49.70
C GLN A 645 5.98 -0.64 48.97
N GLN A 646 5.12 -1.53 49.46
CA GLN A 646 4.90 -2.81 48.77
C GLN A 646 4.38 -2.59 47.35
N SER A 647 3.39 -1.72 47.17
CA SER A 647 2.78 -1.42 45.87
C SER A 647 3.77 -0.81 44.89
N LEU A 648 4.61 0.14 45.33
CA LEU A 648 5.65 0.76 44.50
C LEU A 648 6.76 -0.23 44.14
N ARG A 649 7.12 -1.16 45.04
CA ARG A 649 8.13 -2.19 44.73
C ARG A 649 7.61 -3.21 43.71
N GLU A 650 6.38 -3.69 43.91
CA GLU A 650 5.71 -4.58 42.96
C GLU A 650 5.54 -3.92 41.59
N ALA A 651 5.32 -2.60 41.53
CA ALA A 651 5.29 -1.83 40.29
C ALA A 651 6.66 -1.75 39.59
N ILE A 652 7.75 -1.43 40.30
CA ILE A 652 9.12 -1.40 39.75
C ILE A 652 9.49 -2.78 39.19
N ASP A 653 9.23 -3.85 39.97
CA ASP A 653 9.52 -5.23 39.57
C ASP A 653 8.71 -5.64 38.33
N ALA A 654 7.43 -5.24 38.23
CA ALA A 654 6.56 -5.54 37.09
C ALA A 654 6.96 -4.81 35.80
N LEU A 655 7.39 -3.54 35.89
CA LEU A 655 7.94 -2.81 34.75
C LEU A 655 9.31 -3.34 34.29
N GLY A 656 10.01 -4.12 35.12
CA GLY A 656 11.32 -4.70 34.82
C GLY A 656 12.45 -3.68 34.62
N VAL A 657 12.22 -2.43 35.05
CA VAL A 657 13.18 -1.32 34.91
C VAL A 657 14.14 -1.24 36.08
N SER A 658 15.30 -0.60 35.87
CA SER A 658 16.25 -0.34 36.96
C SER A 658 15.84 0.86 37.81
N ASP A 659 16.18 0.87 39.10
CA ASP A 659 15.92 2.04 39.97
C ASP A 659 16.56 3.34 39.44
N ASN A 660 17.62 3.25 38.63
CA ASN A 660 18.22 4.42 38.00
C ASN A 660 17.33 5.04 36.91
N ARG A 661 16.49 4.23 36.24
CA ARG A 661 15.51 4.71 35.24
C ARG A 661 14.35 5.42 35.94
N ILE A 662 13.89 4.88 37.08
CA ILE A 662 12.89 5.53 37.93
C ILE A 662 13.43 6.84 38.55
N ALA A 663 14.72 6.91 38.84
CA ALA A 663 15.38 8.11 39.34
C ALA A 663 15.69 9.16 38.25
N GLU A 664 15.69 8.77 36.96
CA GLU A 664 16.01 9.65 35.84
C GLU A 664 15.00 10.81 35.75
N GLY A 665 15.50 12.04 35.57
CA GLY A 665 14.69 13.28 35.63
C GLY A 665 14.45 13.83 37.05
N THR A 666 14.83 13.12 38.11
CA THR A 666 14.56 13.53 39.50
C THR A 666 15.82 13.95 40.28
N GLU A 667 15.65 14.54 41.46
CA GLU A 667 16.75 14.77 42.42
C GLU A 667 17.28 13.47 43.08
N LEU A 668 16.67 12.31 42.83
CA LEU A 668 17.03 11.04 43.43
C LEU A 668 18.15 10.35 42.65
N LEU A 669 18.91 9.50 43.32
CA LEU A 669 19.71 8.46 42.68
C LEU A 669 18.95 7.13 42.79
N GLY A 670 19.21 6.15 41.91
CA GLY A 670 18.52 4.85 41.99
C GLY A 670 18.73 4.11 43.33
N ARG A 671 19.86 4.35 44.02
CA ARG A 671 20.05 3.86 45.39
C ARG A 671 19.06 4.48 46.40
N ASP A 672 18.66 5.73 46.18
CA ASP A 672 17.78 6.49 47.07
C ASP A 672 16.32 6.09 46.82
N VAL A 673 15.94 5.80 45.57
CA VAL A 673 14.70 5.10 45.21
C VAL A 673 14.64 3.75 45.94
N ARG A 674 15.64 2.88 45.74
CA ARG A 674 15.70 1.58 46.44
C ARG A 674 15.61 1.72 47.97
N GLN A 675 16.34 2.68 48.55
CA GLN A 675 16.31 2.93 49.99
C GLN A 675 14.90 3.36 50.47
N LEU A 676 14.18 4.15 49.67
CA LEU A 676 12.81 4.59 49.94
C LEU A 676 11.83 3.41 49.96
N VAL A 677 11.92 2.49 48.98
CA VAL A 677 11.01 1.34 48.90
C VAL A 677 11.36 0.19 49.84
N GLU A 678 12.62 0.05 50.30
CA GLU A 678 13.06 -1.11 51.12
C GLU A 678 13.11 -0.89 52.64
N ASN A 679 13.17 0.35 53.16
CA ASN A 679 13.40 0.59 54.60
C ASN A 679 12.16 1.11 55.35
N ASP A 680 11.97 0.68 56.60
CA ASP A 680 10.80 1.04 57.41
C ASP A 680 10.89 2.38 58.17
N ASP A 681 12.11 2.87 58.50
CA ASP A 681 12.31 4.02 59.40
C ASP A 681 12.77 5.27 58.62
N HIS A 682 11.79 5.99 58.07
CA HIS A 682 12.00 7.20 57.27
C HIS A 682 12.11 8.46 58.13
N ASP A 683 13.04 9.34 57.77
CA ASP A 683 13.00 10.74 58.17
C ASP A 683 11.80 11.43 57.51
N LEU A 684 11.15 12.36 58.21
CA LEU A 684 10.00 13.10 57.67
C LEU A 684 10.26 13.74 56.28
N ALA A 685 11.50 14.14 56.00
CA ALA A 685 11.88 14.77 54.74
C ALA A 685 11.93 13.81 53.54
N SER A 686 11.87 12.48 53.71
CA SER A 686 11.83 11.54 52.58
C SER A 686 10.42 11.18 52.12
N LEU A 687 9.37 11.45 52.91
CA LEU A 687 8.00 11.04 52.57
C LEU A 687 7.46 11.63 51.25
N PRO A 688 7.69 12.91 50.89
CA PRO A 688 7.23 13.44 49.60
C PRO A 688 7.82 12.73 48.38
N ARG A 689 8.95 12.03 48.54
CA ARG A 689 9.61 11.28 47.47
C ARG A 689 8.80 10.05 47.02
N PHE A 690 7.84 9.59 47.82
CA PHE A 690 6.92 8.53 47.40
C PHE A 690 6.03 8.96 46.24
N GLU A 691 5.62 10.24 46.22
CA GLU A 691 4.86 10.82 45.10
C GLU A 691 5.76 10.97 43.88
N THR A 692 6.98 11.51 44.04
CA THR A 692 7.99 11.55 42.96
C THR A 692 8.27 10.19 42.32
N VAL A 693 8.42 9.13 43.12
CA VAL A 693 8.64 7.76 42.59
C VAL A 693 7.37 7.19 41.93
N ALA A 694 6.18 7.53 42.44
CA ALA A 694 4.93 7.08 41.87
C ALA A 694 4.62 7.76 40.52
N ASP A 695 4.85 9.06 40.41
CA ASP A 695 4.65 9.80 39.17
C ASP A 695 5.66 9.32 38.11
N ARG A 696 6.96 9.16 38.44
CA ARG A 696 7.95 8.54 37.51
C ARG A 696 7.61 7.11 37.10
N LEU A 697 6.88 6.34 37.91
CA LEU A 697 6.38 5.01 37.55
C LEU A 697 5.22 5.08 36.55
N LEU A 698 4.41 6.14 36.59
CA LEU A 698 3.40 6.42 35.57
C LEU A 698 4.09 6.86 34.28
N ASP A 699 4.98 7.85 34.32
CA ASP A 699 5.69 8.36 33.14
C ASP A 699 6.39 7.25 32.34
N VAL A 700 7.07 6.31 33.03
CA VAL A 700 7.75 5.18 32.39
C VAL A 700 6.74 4.16 31.84
N ALA A 701 5.60 3.96 32.50
CA ALA A 701 4.54 3.09 31.96
C ALA A 701 3.84 3.73 30.75
N ASP A 702 3.74 5.06 30.71
CA ASP A 702 3.18 5.83 29.59
C ASP A 702 4.13 5.88 28.39
N GLU A 703 5.44 6.05 28.62
CA GLU A 703 6.48 5.88 27.58
C GLU A 703 6.39 4.48 26.95
N MET A 704 6.26 3.43 27.77
CA MET A 704 6.08 2.05 27.30
C MET A 704 4.79 1.86 26.50
N CYS A 705 3.69 2.53 26.87
CA CYS A 705 2.39 2.43 26.19
C CYS A 705 2.18 3.48 25.08
N SER A 706 3.22 4.23 24.71
CA SER A 706 3.13 5.32 23.72
C SER A 706 2.76 4.84 22.32
N MET A 707 2.16 5.74 21.52
CA MET A 707 1.78 5.44 20.13
C MET A 707 2.99 4.97 19.30
N ALA A 708 4.17 5.56 19.50
CA ALA A 708 5.40 5.16 18.83
C ALA A 708 5.78 3.69 19.09
N VAL A 709 5.54 3.16 20.29
CA VAL A 709 5.75 1.73 20.59
C VAL A 709 4.72 0.86 19.87
N ILE A 710 3.46 1.30 19.81
CA ILE A 710 2.40 0.58 19.09
C ILE A 710 2.67 0.55 17.58
N GLU A 711 3.11 1.66 16.99
CA GLU A 711 3.53 1.75 15.59
C GLU A 711 4.72 0.83 15.29
N GLN A 712 5.77 0.86 16.14
CA GLN A 712 6.90 -0.08 16.03
C GLN A 712 6.46 -1.55 16.11
N LEU A 713 5.47 -1.88 16.95
CA LEU A 713 4.93 -3.24 17.06
C LEU A 713 4.12 -3.66 15.85
N VAL A 714 3.28 -2.77 15.31
CA VAL A 714 2.50 -3.04 14.09
C VAL A 714 3.42 -3.23 12.88
N ASP A 715 4.47 -2.43 12.76
CA ASP A 715 5.44 -2.59 11.67
C ASP A 715 6.32 -3.84 11.86
N LEU A 716 6.70 -4.20 13.08
CA LEU A 716 7.39 -5.47 13.33
C LEU A 716 6.49 -6.69 13.07
N ASP A 717 5.20 -6.64 13.41
CA ASP A 717 4.21 -7.67 13.08
C ASP A 717 4.03 -7.81 11.56
N ARG A 718 3.88 -6.70 10.83
CA ARG A 718 3.85 -6.70 9.35
C ARG A 718 5.11 -7.31 8.73
N LEU A 719 6.28 -6.99 9.28
CA LEU A 719 7.55 -7.58 8.88
C LEU A 719 7.61 -9.09 9.22
N ALA A 720 6.99 -9.52 10.33
CA ALA A 720 6.96 -10.90 10.81
C ALA A 720 5.95 -11.81 10.07
N ARG A 721 4.84 -11.27 9.54
CA ARG A 721 3.78 -12.03 8.83
C ARG A 721 4.25 -12.84 7.62
N GLY A 722 5.51 -12.67 7.19
CA GLY A 722 6.13 -13.53 6.19
C GLY A 722 5.68 -13.24 4.75
N THR A 723 4.66 -12.43 4.52
CA THR A 723 4.08 -12.10 3.20
C THR A 723 4.99 -11.22 2.32
N LEU A 724 5.99 -10.53 2.89
CA LEU A 724 6.81 -9.54 2.19
C LEU A 724 8.26 -9.99 1.92
N TYR A 725 8.71 -9.95 0.67
CA TYR A 725 10.10 -10.11 0.26
C TYR A 725 10.80 -8.74 0.08
N PHE A 726 12.09 -8.65 0.41
CA PHE A 726 12.84 -7.39 0.44
C PHE A 726 14.02 -7.40 -0.54
N ASP A 727 13.94 -6.57 -1.58
CA ASP A 727 14.91 -6.54 -2.67
C ASP A 727 15.66 -5.21 -2.72
N ARG A 728 16.98 -5.26 -2.71
CA ARG A 728 17.82 -4.07 -2.46
C ARG A 728 18.02 -3.27 -3.74
N VAL A 729 17.77 -1.96 -3.70
CA VAL A 729 18.13 -1.03 -4.78
C VAL A 729 19.64 -1.09 -5.02
N THR A 730 20.03 -1.24 -6.28
CA THR A 730 21.43 -1.28 -6.73
C THR A 730 21.81 -0.14 -7.67
N ALA A 731 20.85 0.41 -8.42
CA ALA A 731 21.04 1.63 -9.19
C ALA A 731 19.73 2.41 -9.31
N VAL A 732 19.86 3.73 -9.41
CA VAL A 732 18.78 4.69 -9.68
C VAL A 732 19.28 5.63 -10.76
N GLU A 733 18.67 5.60 -11.94
CA GLU A 733 19.11 6.38 -13.11
C GLU A 733 18.00 7.32 -13.58
N GLN A 734 18.30 8.61 -13.69
CA GLN A 734 17.38 9.57 -14.30
C GLN A 734 17.37 9.41 -15.82
N ILE A 735 16.18 9.19 -16.37
CA ILE A 735 15.91 9.07 -17.80
C ILE A 735 15.24 10.36 -18.27
N GLN A 736 15.87 11.04 -19.24
CA GLN A 736 15.30 12.17 -19.96
C GLN A 736 14.92 11.72 -21.37
N ASP A 737 13.81 11.00 -21.45
CA ASP A 737 13.28 10.34 -22.65
C ASP A 737 11.75 10.47 -22.60
N GLU A 738 11.13 10.94 -23.69
CA GLU A 738 9.68 11.16 -23.76
C GLU A 738 8.99 9.79 -23.93
N ARG A 739 8.23 9.37 -22.91
CA ARG A 739 7.50 8.10 -22.91
C ARG A 739 6.11 8.24 -22.32
N ARG A 740 5.18 7.45 -22.86
CA ARG A 740 3.84 7.29 -22.31
C ARG A 740 3.91 6.50 -21.00
N VAL A 741 3.41 7.12 -19.94
CA VAL A 741 3.29 6.56 -18.60
C VAL A 741 1.82 6.42 -18.22
N TYR A 742 1.54 5.47 -17.35
CA TYR A 742 0.21 4.98 -17.02
C TYR A 742 0.06 4.90 -15.49
N ASP A 743 -1.17 4.97 -14.98
CA ASP A 743 -1.49 4.72 -13.57
C ASP A 743 -2.88 4.11 -13.37
N LEU A 744 -3.13 3.56 -12.19
CA LEU A 744 -4.37 2.87 -11.82
C LEU A 744 -4.94 3.43 -10.51
N THR A 745 -6.17 3.93 -10.55
CA THR A 745 -6.79 4.60 -9.42
C THR A 745 -7.57 3.63 -8.53
N VAL A 746 -6.85 2.90 -7.68
CA VAL A 746 -7.46 1.95 -6.72
C VAL A 746 -8.04 2.68 -5.51
N PRO A 747 -9.34 2.50 -5.17
CA PRO A 747 -9.92 2.93 -3.90
C PRO A 747 -9.44 2.03 -2.74
N GLY A 748 -9.64 2.46 -1.49
CA GLY A 748 -9.25 1.67 -0.30
C GLY A 748 -7.73 1.61 -0.10
N THR A 749 -7.08 0.59 -0.64
CA THR A 749 -5.65 0.25 -0.44
C THR A 749 -4.68 1.23 -1.12
N ARG A 750 -5.13 1.94 -2.16
CA ARG A 750 -4.38 2.99 -2.93
C ARG A 750 -3.06 2.53 -3.55
N ASN A 751 -2.87 1.23 -3.68
CA ASN A 751 -1.67 0.65 -4.24
C ASN A 751 -1.98 -0.51 -5.19
N TYR A 752 -0.99 -0.99 -5.93
CA TYR A 752 -1.13 -2.16 -6.81
C TYR A 752 0.19 -2.89 -7.02
N VAL A 753 0.11 -4.17 -7.39
CA VAL A 753 1.26 -5.06 -7.65
C VAL A 753 1.61 -5.08 -9.14
N ALA A 754 2.84 -4.64 -9.46
CA ALA A 754 3.35 -4.50 -10.81
C ALA A 754 4.87 -4.74 -10.91
N GLY A 755 5.41 -4.79 -12.13
CA GLY A 755 6.83 -4.93 -12.45
C GLY A 755 7.19 -6.22 -13.18
N ASP A 756 8.40 -6.24 -13.75
CA ASP A 756 9.02 -7.46 -14.32
C ASP A 756 9.15 -8.59 -13.29
N VAL A 757 9.26 -8.19 -12.03
CA VAL A 757 9.09 -9.02 -10.85
C VAL A 757 8.09 -8.30 -9.91
N PRO A 758 7.09 -8.99 -9.34
CA PRO A 758 6.04 -8.39 -8.50
C PRO A 758 6.58 -7.40 -7.45
N THR A 759 6.04 -6.17 -7.40
CA THR A 759 6.46 -5.01 -6.57
C THR A 759 5.26 -4.06 -6.32
N VAL A 760 5.23 -3.26 -5.25
CA VAL A 760 4.05 -2.44 -4.83
C VAL A 760 4.17 -0.92 -5.17
N MET A 761 3.11 -0.29 -5.72
CA MET A 761 3.03 1.06 -6.39
C MET A 761 1.86 1.96 -5.85
N HIS A 762 1.71 3.29 -6.10
CA HIS A 762 0.72 4.21 -5.38
C HIS A 762 -0.09 5.28 -6.21
N ASN A 763 -1.35 5.63 -5.80
CA ASN A 763 -2.41 6.49 -6.45
C ASN A 763 -2.64 8.00 -5.96
N THR A 764 -3.56 8.75 -6.63
CA THR A 764 -3.96 10.21 -6.61
C THR A 764 -5.51 10.44 -6.42
N THR A 765 -6.09 11.68 -6.32
CA THR A 765 -7.58 11.90 -6.24
C THR A 765 -8.30 13.23 -6.68
N ALA A 766 -7.75 14.45 -6.53
CA ALA A 766 -8.54 15.63 -6.04
C ALA A 766 -9.85 16.17 -6.73
N ALA A 767 -9.82 16.95 -7.83
CA ALA A 767 -10.83 17.98 -8.24
C ALA A 767 -12.23 17.51 -8.72
N GLN A 768 -12.59 16.27 -8.39
CA GLN A 768 -13.67 15.50 -8.99
C GLN A 768 -15.06 15.84 -8.39
N ALA A 769 -15.11 16.36 -7.15
CA ALA A 769 -16.37 16.75 -6.48
C ALA A 769 -17.14 17.87 -7.21
N ILE A 770 -16.42 18.84 -7.78
CA ILE A 770 -17.06 19.99 -8.48
C ILE A 770 -17.68 19.56 -9.80
N ALA A 771 -17.04 18.60 -10.49
CA ALA A 771 -17.60 18.03 -11.70
C ALA A 771 -18.91 17.29 -11.42
N ARG A 772 -18.94 16.51 -10.32
CA ARG A 772 -20.14 15.78 -9.86
C ARG A 772 -21.29 16.72 -9.50
N GLU A 773 -21.04 17.89 -8.93
CA GLU A 773 -22.11 18.87 -8.65
C GLU A 773 -22.73 19.49 -9.91
N VAL A 774 -21.93 19.71 -10.96
CA VAL A 774 -22.36 20.43 -12.18
C VAL A 774 -23.10 19.50 -13.15
N TYR A 775 -22.76 18.22 -13.14
CA TYR A 775 -23.18 17.26 -14.15
C TYR A 775 -23.86 16.00 -13.59
N ASP A 776 -23.98 15.87 -12.26
CA ASP A 776 -24.41 14.64 -11.57
C ASP A 776 -23.68 13.40 -12.12
N ASP A 777 -24.40 12.42 -12.66
CA ASP A 777 -23.84 11.16 -13.19
C ASP A 777 -23.00 11.37 -14.48
N ASP A 778 -23.30 12.41 -15.26
CA ASP A 778 -22.69 12.70 -16.58
C ASP A 778 -21.34 13.45 -16.47
N TRP A 779 -20.79 13.61 -15.26
CA TRP A 779 -19.61 14.45 -15.02
C TRP A 779 -18.35 14.02 -15.76
N ARG A 780 -18.15 12.71 -15.92
CA ARG A 780 -16.98 12.15 -16.61
C ARG A 780 -16.94 12.54 -18.08
N GLU A 781 -18.10 12.69 -18.72
CA GLU A 781 -18.18 13.14 -20.12
C GLU A 781 -17.98 14.66 -20.25
N ASN A 782 -18.03 15.43 -19.16
CA ASN A 782 -18.03 16.90 -19.21
C ASN A 782 -16.88 17.54 -18.43
N PHE A 783 -15.93 16.73 -17.94
CA PHE A 783 -14.76 17.14 -17.18
C PHE A 783 -13.45 16.60 -17.80
N LEU A 784 -12.41 17.42 -17.87
CA LEU A 784 -11.07 17.03 -18.34
C LEU A 784 -10.00 17.50 -17.36
N GLU A 785 -9.29 16.58 -16.74
CA GLU A 785 -8.18 16.85 -15.81
C GLU A 785 -6.82 16.76 -16.51
N LEU A 786 -5.92 17.70 -16.20
CA LEU A 786 -4.57 17.83 -16.72
C LEU A 786 -3.64 18.35 -15.61
N ASN A 787 -2.47 17.76 -15.38
CA ASN A 787 -1.44 18.36 -14.51
C ASN A 787 -0.45 19.20 -15.36
N ALA A 788 -0.13 20.40 -14.88
CA ALA A 788 0.64 21.40 -15.60
C ALA A 788 2.14 21.47 -15.23
N SER A 789 2.59 20.81 -14.16
CA SER A 789 4.01 20.61 -13.86
C SER A 789 4.64 19.56 -14.78
N ASP A 790 3.85 18.54 -15.13
CA ASP A 790 4.11 17.54 -16.17
C ASP A 790 4.12 18.14 -17.58
N GLN A 791 3.03 18.79 -17.99
CA GLN A 791 2.78 19.15 -19.39
C GLN A 791 3.28 20.56 -19.76
N ARG A 792 4.61 20.75 -19.74
CA ARG A 792 5.28 22.05 -19.98
C ARG A 792 5.15 22.59 -21.43
N GLY A 793 4.64 21.78 -22.37
CA GLY A 793 4.60 22.07 -23.81
C GLY A 793 3.47 23.02 -24.24
N ILE A 794 3.82 24.26 -24.63
CA ILE A 794 2.90 25.33 -25.04
C ILE A 794 1.85 24.92 -26.08
N ASP A 795 2.22 24.08 -27.04
CA ASP A 795 1.32 23.65 -28.13
C ASP A 795 0.45 22.43 -27.75
N VAL A 796 0.94 21.52 -26.89
CA VAL A 796 0.24 20.26 -26.51
C VAL A 796 -0.98 20.55 -25.64
N VAL A 797 -0.77 21.27 -24.53
CA VAL A 797 -1.85 21.72 -23.63
C VAL A 797 -2.88 22.52 -24.42
N ARG A 798 -2.42 23.41 -25.30
CA ARG A 798 -3.29 24.28 -26.10
C ARG A 798 -4.18 23.53 -27.08
N ASP A 799 -3.68 22.46 -27.71
CA ASP A 799 -4.40 21.78 -28.78
C ASP A 799 -5.32 20.67 -28.23
N ARG A 800 -4.94 19.95 -27.15
CA ARG A 800 -5.87 19.10 -26.36
C ARG A 800 -7.08 19.91 -25.84
N ILE A 801 -6.81 21.05 -25.21
CA ILE A 801 -7.84 21.96 -24.71
C ILE A 801 -8.77 22.43 -25.85
N LYS A 802 -8.22 22.78 -27.01
CA LYS A 802 -9.02 23.23 -28.17
C LYS A 802 -9.98 22.17 -28.66
N ASP A 803 -9.57 20.91 -28.71
CA ASP A 803 -10.37 19.87 -29.32
C ASP A 803 -11.46 19.38 -28.36
N PHE A 804 -11.15 19.25 -27.07
CA PHE A 804 -12.17 19.06 -26.02
C PHE A 804 -13.20 20.21 -26.04
N ALA A 805 -12.74 21.46 -26.13
CA ALA A 805 -13.58 22.66 -26.22
C ALA A 805 -14.30 22.84 -27.57
N ARG A 806 -14.00 22.05 -28.62
CA ARG A 806 -14.69 22.11 -29.93
C ARG A 806 -15.68 20.99 -30.16
N SER A 807 -15.53 19.89 -29.45
CA SER A 807 -16.46 18.77 -29.51
C SER A 807 -17.89 19.21 -29.14
N SER A 808 -18.89 18.57 -29.73
CA SER A 808 -20.30 18.89 -29.47
C SER A 808 -20.77 18.07 -28.27
N PHE A 809 -21.28 18.77 -27.25
CA PHE A 809 -21.90 18.20 -26.06
C PHE A 809 -23.35 18.71 -25.97
N GLY A 810 -24.17 18.11 -25.12
CA GLY A 810 -25.58 18.49 -24.95
C GLY A 810 -26.09 18.07 -23.57
N GLY A 811 -27.07 18.83 -23.05
CA GLY A 811 -27.56 18.72 -21.68
C GLY A 811 -27.11 19.88 -20.79
N TYR A 812 -25.92 20.44 -21.07
CA TYR A 812 -25.24 21.45 -20.26
C TYR A 812 -24.74 22.62 -21.12
N ASP A 813 -24.60 23.83 -20.55
CA ASP A 813 -24.17 25.02 -21.29
C ASP A 813 -22.63 25.12 -21.46
N HIS A 814 -21.86 24.37 -20.68
CA HIS A 814 -20.39 24.36 -20.74
C HIS A 814 -19.79 23.04 -20.23
N ARG A 815 -18.56 22.71 -20.68
CA ARG A 815 -17.71 21.64 -20.11
C ARG A 815 -16.61 22.23 -19.22
N ILE A 816 -16.08 21.47 -18.25
CA ILE A 816 -15.00 21.89 -17.36
C ILE A 816 -13.66 21.27 -17.78
N ILE A 817 -12.59 22.04 -17.69
CA ILE A 817 -11.20 21.58 -17.77
C ILE A 817 -10.50 21.95 -16.47
N PHE A 818 -10.09 20.96 -15.68
CA PHE A 818 -9.21 21.15 -14.53
C PHE A 818 -7.74 21.10 -14.97
N LEU A 819 -6.96 22.06 -14.48
CA LEU A 819 -5.52 22.16 -14.71
C LEU A 819 -4.83 22.26 -13.35
N ASP A 820 -4.26 21.17 -12.85
CA ASP A 820 -3.57 21.13 -11.58
C ASP A 820 -2.13 21.64 -11.68
N GLU A 821 -1.58 22.13 -10.57
CA GLU A 821 -0.22 22.71 -10.48
C GLU A 821 0.07 23.74 -11.59
N ALA A 822 -0.92 24.56 -11.93
CA ALA A 822 -0.87 25.56 -12.99
C ALA A 822 0.25 26.62 -12.78
N ASP A 823 0.76 26.76 -11.55
CA ASP A 823 1.92 27.58 -11.19
C ASP A 823 3.25 27.03 -11.70
N ALA A 824 3.36 25.72 -11.94
CA ALA A 824 4.55 25.13 -12.55
C ALA A 824 4.69 25.46 -14.06
N LEU A 825 3.66 26.02 -14.70
CA LEU A 825 3.74 26.46 -16.10
C LEU A 825 4.61 27.71 -16.28
N THR A 826 5.44 27.70 -17.33
CA THR A 826 6.17 28.90 -17.76
C THR A 826 5.24 30.05 -18.19
N SER A 827 5.67 31.29 -17.99
CA SER A 827 4.89 32.49 -18.32
C SER A 827 4.47 32.60 -19.79
N ASP A 828 5.24 32.04 -20.72
CA ASP A 828 4.88 31.94 -22.14
C ASP A 828 3.79 30.87 -22.40
N ALA A 829 3.84 29.73 -21.69
CA ALA A 829 2.80 28.70 -21.74
C ALA A 829 1.47 29.24 -21.18
N GLN A 830 1.52 29.90 -20.02
CA GLN A 830 0.38 30.60 -19.45
C GLN A 830 -0.15 31.69 -20.41
N SER A 831 0.73 32.41 -21.12
CA SER A 831 0.32 33.40 -22.14
C SER A 831 -0.34 32.79 -23.39
N ALA A 832 -0.16 31.49 -23.65
CA ALA A 832 -0.89 30.74 -24.66
C ALA A 832 -2.21 30.17 -24.11
N LEU A 833 -2.21 29.59 -22.91
CA LEU A 833 -3.40 29.12 -22.20
C LEU A 833 -4.44 30.24 -22.08
N ARG A 834 -4.04 31.44 -21.66
CA ARG A 834 -4.87 32.66 -21.62
C ARG A 834 -5.61 32.95 -22.94
N ARG A 835 -4.95 32.81 -24.09
CA ARG A 835 -5.57 33.02 -25.42
C ARG A 835 -6.57 31.94 -25.78
N THR A 836 -6.39 30.74 -25.23
CA THR A 836 -7.30 29.60 -25.41
C THR A 836 -8.53 29.75 -24.52
N MET A 837 -8.35 30.16 -23.26
CA MET A 837 -9.46 30.55 -22.36
C MET A 837 -10.32 31.65 -22.99
N GLU A 838 -9.71 32.70 -23.56
CA GLU A 838 -10.43 33.75 -24.32
C GLU A 838 -11.18 33.23 -25.56
N GLN A 839 -10.72 32.15 -26.18
CA GLN A 839 -11.31 31.61 -27.41
C GLN A 839 -12.52 30.71 -27.14
N PHE A 840 -12.54 30.00 -26.01
CA PHE A 840 -13.54 28.97 -25.67
C PHE A 840 -14.36 29.29 -24.41
N SER A 841 -14.29 30.52 -23.91
CA SER A 841 -15.09 30.98 -22.76
C SER A 841 -16.60 30.89 -22.95
N ASN A 842 -17.11 30.66 -24.16
CA ASN A 842 -18.54 30.47 -24.42
C ASN A 842 -19.03 29.04 -24.15
N ASN A 843 -18.15 28.02 -24.20
CA ASN A 843 -18.54 26.61 -24.17
C ASN A 843 -17.63 25.72 -23.30
N THR A 844 -16.62 26.32 -22.67
CA THR A 844 -15.72 25.63 -21.74
C THR A 844 -15.43 26.55 -20.55
N ARG A 845 -15.29 25.96 -19.37
CA ARG A 845 -14.78 26.57 -18.15
C ARG A 845 -13.47 25.90 -17.75
N PHE A 846 -12.62 26.65 -17.07
CA PHE A 846 -11.31 26.18 -16.64
C PHE A 846 -11.28 26.28 -15.13
N ILE A 847 -10.73 25.29 -14.46
CA ILE A 847 -10.44 25.32 -13.03
C ILE A 847 -8.93 25.14 -12.93
N LEU A 848 -8.21 26.15 -12.44
CA LEU A 848 -6.74 26.09 -12.34
C LEU A 848 -6.36 25.92 -10.87
N SER A 849 -5.76 24.82 -10.47
CA SER A 849 -5.19 24.66 -9.12
C SER A 849 -3.71 25.06 -9.13
N CYS A 850 -3.24 25.64 -8.03
CA CYS A 850 -1.86 26.06 -7.82
C CYS A 850 -1.56 26.20 -6.33
N ASN A 851 -0.31 26.09 -5.91
CA ASN A 851 0.08 26.43 -4.53
C ASN A 851 0.09 27.95 -4.35
N TYR A 852 0.65 28.67 -5.34
CA TYR A 852 0.81 30.12 -5.26
C TYR A 852 0.23 30.84 -6.49
N SER A 853 -0.92 31.51 -6.32
CA SER A 853 -1.51 32.28 -7.43
C SER A 853 -0.59 33.38 -7.99
N SER A 854 0.41 33.83 -7.23
CA SER A 854 1.40 34.83 -7.65
C SER A 854 2.35 34.30 -8.73
N GLN A 855 2.48 32.99 -8.88
CA GLN A 855 3.22 32.33 -9.95
C GLN A 855 2.37 32.19 -11.24
N ILE A 856 1.07 32.50 -11.16
CA ILE A 856 0.20 32.65 -12.33
C ILE A 856 0.25 34.09 -12.85
N ILE A 857 0.36 34.30 -14.17
CA ILE A 857 0.40 35.62 -14.79
C ILE A 857 -0.93 36.39 -14.63
N ASP A 858 -0.86 37.71 -14.39
CA ASP A 858 -2.04 38.58 -14.26
C ASP A 858 -3.08 38.43 -15.40
N PRO A 859 -2.70 38.20 -16.68
CA PRO A 859 -3.68 37.95 -17.73
C PRO A 859 -4.52 36.68 -17.54
N ILE A 860 -4.02 35.62 -16.89
CA ILE A 860 -4.87 34.47 -16.51
C ILE A 860 -5.68 34.82 -15.27
N GLN A 861 -5.04 35.33 -14.20
CA GLN A 861 -5.73 35.65 -12.95
C GLN A 861 -6.94 36.57 -13.18
N SER A 862 -6.81 37.57 -14.06
CA SER A 862 -7.91 38.50 -14.44
C SER A 862 -9.06 37.88 -15.25
N ARG A 863 -9.00 36.59 -15.58
CA ARG A 863 -10.06 35.82 -16.28
C ARG A 863 -10.67 34.73 -15.43
N CYS A 864 -10.04 34.37 -14.32
CA CYS A 864 -10.61 33.45 -13.32
C CYS A 864 -11.29 34.23 -12.20
N ALA A 865 -12.42 33.72 -11.73
CA ALA A 865 -12.82 33.91 -10.35
C ALA A 865 -11.78 33.16 -9.48
N VAL A 866 -10.87 33.91 -8.86
CA VAL A 866 -9.86 33.34 -7.97
C VAL A 866 -10.51 33.04 -6.63
N PHE A 867 -10.52 31.77 -6.26
CA PHE A 867 -10.91 31.23 -4.97
C PHE A 867 -9.62 30.84 -4.25
N ARG A 868 -9.20 31.69 -3.32
CA ARG A 868 -8.09 31.39 -2.43
C ARG A 868 -8.64 30.50 -1.33
N PHE A 869 -8.29 29.22 -1.37
CA PHE A 869 -8.53 28.34 -0.25
C PHE A 869 -7.51 28.77 0.81
N THR A 870 -8.03 29.31 1.90
CA THR A 870 -7.23 29.64 3.09
C THR A 870 -7.04 28.38 3.92
N GLU A 871 -6.40 28.49 5.09
CA GLU A 871 -6.76 27.59 6.18
C GLU A 871 -8.29 27.64 6.42
N LEU A 872 -8.87 26.53 6.88
CA LEU A 872 -10.27 26.46 7.29
C LEU A 872 -10.47 27.17 8.64
N SER A 873 -11.63 27.78 8.82
CA SER A 873 -11.97 28.47 10.07
C SER A 873 -12.18 27.49 11.23
N ALA A 874 -11.91 27.97 12.45
CA ALA A 874 -12.17 27.26 13.70
C ALA A 874 -13.55 26.60 13.74
N ASP A 875 -14.60 27.41 13.55
CA ASP A 875 -16.02 27.01 13.49
C ASP A 875 -16.29 25.87 12.48
N ALA A 876 -15.49 25.77 11.41
CA ALA A 876 -15.67 24.78 10.35
C ALA A 876 -14.97 23.44 10.66
N LEU A 877 -13.79 23.50 11.28
CA LEU A 877 -13.16 22.33 11.88
C LEU A 877 -14.06 21.79 13.00
N GLU A 878 -14.49 22.66 13.93
CA GLU A 878 -15.43 22.33 15.00
C GLU A 878 -16.69 21.64 14.47
N ALA A 879 -17.34 22.22 13.45
CA ALA A 879 -18.56 21.63 12.89
C ALA A 879 -18.34 20.21 12.37
N GLN A 880 -17.25 19.96 11.65
CA GLN A 880 -16.93 18.62 11.14
C GLN A 880 -16.50 17.66 12.25
N ILE A 881 -15.72 18.13 13.22
CA ILE A 881 -15.31 17.37 14.40
C ILE A 881 -16.54 16.88 15.16
N ARG A 882 -17.48 17.78 15.48
CA ARG A 882 -18.72 17.45 16.21
C ARG A 882 -19.67 16.57 15.37
N GLU A 883 -19.69 16.73 14.06
CA GLU A 883 -20.49 15.88 13.16
C GLU A 883 -19.96 14.45 13.09
N ILE A 884 -18.66 14.27 12.88
CA ILE A 884 -18.00 12.95 12.91
C ILE A 884 -18.16 12.31 14.29
N ALA A 885 -17.92 13.06 15.37
CA ALA A 885 -18.12 12.58 16.73
C ALA A 885 -19.56 12.10 16.99
N ALA A 886 -20.57 12.84 16.51
CA ALA A 886 -21.97 12.44 16.64
C ALA A 886 -22.35 11.22 15.78
N ILE A 887 -21.72 11.02 14.62
CA ILE A 887 -21.94 9.86 13.75
C ILE A 887 -21.30 8.60 14.35
N GLU A 888 -20.08 8.70 14.86
CA GLU A 888 -19.32 7.58 15.45
C GLU A 888 -19.70 7.32 16.93
N GLY A 889 -20.47 8.22 17.56
CA GLY A 889 -21.03 8.04 18.91
C GLY A 889 -20.08 8.40 20.05
N ILE A 890 -19.21 9.39 19.84
CA ILE A 890 -18.13 9.80 20.75
C ILE A 890 -18.57 11.04 21.53
N ASP A 891 -18.41 11.02 22.86
CA ASP A 891 -18.56 12.23 23.68
C ASP A 891 -17.28 13.09 23.52
N VAL A 892 -17.44 14.36 23.14
CA VAL A 892 -16.35 15.34 23.01
C VAL A 892 -16.70 16.57 23.83
N THR A 893 -15.81 17.04 24.70
CA THR A 893 -16.02 18.28 25.46
C THR A 893 -15.79 19.51 24.58
N ASP A 894 -16.34 20.66 24.97
CA ASP A 894 -16.14 21.91 24.22
C ASP A 894 -14.64 22.28 24.17
N ASP A 895 -13.93 22.19 25.30
CA ASP A 895 -12.49 22.42 25.39
C ASP A 895 -11.67 21.42 24.53
N GLY A 896 -12.15 20.18 24.36
CA GLY A 896 -11.56 19.18 23.48
C GLY A 896 -11.76 19.47 21.99
N VAL A 897 -12.90 20.04 21.61
CA VAL A 897 -13.10 20.55 20.24
C VAL A 897 -12.16 21.72 19.96
N ASP A 898 -12.05 22.67 20.90
CA ASP A 898 -11.17 23.83 20.77
C ASP A 898 -9.70 23.41 20.61
N ALA A 899 -9.24 22.41 21.36
CA ALA A 899 -7.90 21.83 21.19
C ALA A 899 -7.71 21.15 19.83
N LEU A 900 -8.71 20.41 19.31
CA LEU A 900 -8.63 19.75 18.00
C LEU A 900 -8.61 20.75 16.85
N VAL A 901 -9.35 21.85 17.01
CA VAL A 901 -9.34 23.00 16.10
C VAL A 901 -7.96 23.66 16.08
N TYR A 902 -7.38 23.92 17.25
CA TYR A 902 -6.06 24.56 17.38
C TYR A 902 -4.93 23.66 16.80
N ALA A 903 -4.95 22.37 17.11
CA ALA A 903 -4.00 21.40 16.59
C ALA A 903 -4.17 21.13 15.08
N GLY A 904 -5.41 21.22 14.59
CA GLY A 904 -5.72 21.08 13.17
C GLY A 904 -5.12 22.20 12.31
N ASP A 905 -4.92 23.40 12.86
CA ASP A 905 -4.39 24.57 12.14
C ASP A 905 -5.10 24.85 10.81
N GLY A 906 -6.44 24.70 10.82
CA GLY A 906 -7.27 24.82 9.62
C GLY A 906 -7.00 23.77 8.52
N ASP A 907 -6.20 22.74 8.77
CA ASP A 907 -6.14 21.52 7.98
C ASP A 907 -7.13 20.49 8.53
N MET A 908 -8.23 20.30 7.80
CA MET A 908 -9.25 19.30 8.11
C MET A 908 -8.68 17.88 8.21
N ARG A 909 -7.60 17.56 7.48
CA ARG A 909 -6.95 16.25 7.53
C ARG A 909 -6.30 16.01 8.89
N LYS A 910 -5.59 17.01 9.42
CA LYS A 910 -5.01 16.97 10.77
C LYS A 910 -6.11 16.88 11.83
N ALA A 911 -7.15 17.71 11.71
CA ALA A 911 -8.28 17.74 12.64
C ALA A 911 -9.03 16.40 12.74
N ILE A 912 -9.35 15.76 11.61
CA ILE A 912 -10.03 14.46 11.58
C ILE A 912 -9.14 13.35 12.16
N ASN A 913 -7.83 13.36 11.87
CA ASN A 913 -6.88 12.42 12.48
C ASN A 913 -6.76 12.61 13.99
N GLY A 914 -6.67 13.87 14.46
CA GLY A 914 -6.64 14.18 15.89
C GLY A 914 -7.88 13.66 16.61
N LEU A 915 -9.07 13.87 16.03
CA LEU A 915 -10.32 13.35 16.59
C LEU A 915 -10.34 11.82 16.60
N GLN A 916 -9.92 11.17 15.51
CA GLN A 916 -9.88 9.71 15.42
C GLN A 916 -8.91 9.11 16.45
N ALA A 917 -7.74 9.72 16.64
CA ALA A 917 -6.77 9.28 17.64
C ALA A 917 -7.27 9.52 19.07
N ALA A 918 -7.91 10.67 19.36
CA ALA A 918 -8.47 10.97 20.67
C ALA A 918 -9.62 10.04 21.06
N ALA A 919 -10.52 9.75 20.12
CA ALA A 919 -11.65 8.82 20.32
C ALA A 919 -11.22 7.37 20.61
N VAL A 920 -9.97 6.99 20.28
CA VAL A 920 -9.43 5.64 20.56
C VAL A 920 -8.88 5.53 21.98
N MET A 921 -8.53 6.64 22.64
CA MET A 921 -7.85 6.62 23.94
C MET A 921 -8.74 6.88 25.17
N GLY A 922 -9.98 7.34 25.00
CA GLY A 922 -10.91 7.57 26.12
C GLY A 922 -12.38 7.55 25.72
N ASP A 923 -13.26 7.35 26.70
CA ASP A 923 -14.73 7.43 26.51
C ASP A 923 -15.21 8.86 26.21
N VAL A 924 -14.40 9.87 26.57
CA VAL A 924 -14.65 11.30 26.34
C VAL A 924 -13.38 11.95 25.82
N VAL A 925 -13.48 12.72 24.73
CA VAL A 925 -12.37 13.52 24.17
C VAL A 925 -12.36 14.91 24.80
N ASP A 926 -11.29 15.26 25.52
CA ASP A 926 -11.10 16.56 26.15
C ASP A 926 -9.78 17.24 25.74
N GLU A 927 -9.60 18.48 26.18
CA GLU A 927 -8.46 19.34 25.84
C GLU A 927 -7.10 18.70 26.18
N GLU A 928 -7.01 18.06 27.37
CA GLU A 928 -5.81 17.37 27.85
C GLU A 928 -5.48 16.15 26.98
N THR A 929 -6.50 15.36 26.64
CA THR A 929 -6.38 14.22 25.73
C THR A 929 -5.87 14.65 24.35
N VAL A 930 -6.35 15.77 23.83
CA VAL A 930 -6.03 16.22 22.46
C VAL A 930 -4.61 16.76 22.36
N PHE A 931 -4.21 17.68 23.25
CA PHE A 931 -2.85 18.23 23.21
C PHE A 931 -1.77 17.15 23.42
N ALA A 932 -2.07 16.12 24.22
CA ALA A 932 -1.20 14.95 24.40
C ALA A 932 -1.06 14.07 23.15
N ILE A 933 -2.02 14.13 22.22
CA ILE A 933 -2.09 13.30 21.00
C ILE A 933 -1.52 13.99 19.78
N THR A 934 -1.78 15.29 19.63
CA THR A 934 -1.38 16.04 18.44
C THR A 934 0.02 16.65 18.56
N SER A 935 0.77 16.29 19.61
CA SER A 935 2.11 16.82 19.93
C SER A 935 2.18 18.35 19.81
N THR A 936 1.15 19.04 20.32
CA THR A 936 1.01 20.49 20.21
C THR A 936 1.13 21.11 21.60
N ALA A 937 1.86 22.23 21.74
CA ALA A 937 1.97 22.92 23.03
C ALA A 937 0.69 23.73 23.32
N ARG A 938 0.39 23.97 24.60
CA ARG A 938 -0.71 24.87 24.95
C ARG A 938 -0.27 26.32 24.67
N PRO A 939 -1.15 27.19 24.14
CA PRO A 939 -0.80 28.59 23.84
C PRO A 939 -0.14 29.33 25.02
N GLU A 940 -0.68 29.13 26.23
CA GLU A 940 -0.19 29.75 27.47
C GLU A 940 1.27 29.38 27.81
N GLU A 941 1.73 28.20 27.41
CA GLU A 941 3.09 27.70 27.69
C GLU A 941 4.11 28.34 26.74
N VAL A 942 3.72 28.49 25.47
CA VAL A 942 4.53 29.16 24.45
C VAL A 942 4.61 30.67 24.72
N GLU A 943 3.51 31.29 25.17
CA GLU A 943 3.48 32.68 25.64
C GLU A 943 4.42 32.88 26.84
N ALA A 944 4.30 32.07 27.89
CA ALA A 944 5.13 32.17 29.09
C ALA A 944 6.64 32.01 28.78
N MET A 945 7.00 31.11 27.86
CA MET A 945 8.38 30.95 27.37
C MET A 945 8.91 32.25 26.74
N VAL A 946 8.10 32.94 25.94
CA VAL A 946 8.46 34.20 25.28
C VAL A 946 8.53 35.37 26.26
N ASP A 947 7.56 35.47 27.19
CA ASP A 947 7.54 36.48 28.25
C ASP A 947 8.79 36.41 29.12
N HIS A 948 9.16 35.21 29.57
CA HIS A 948 10.40 34.99 30.32
C HIS A 948 11.64 35.47 29.54
N ALA A 949 11.66 35.29 28.22
CA ALA A 949 12.77 35.77 27.39
C ALA A 949 12.76 37.30 27.28
N ILE A 950 11.60 37.94 27.12
CA ILE A 950 11.48 39.40 26.98
C ILE A 950 11.78 40.13 28.29
N ASP A 951 11.37 39.57 29.43
CA ASP A 951 11.70 40.07 30.78
C ASP A 951 13.20 39.90 31.14
N GLY A 952 13.95 39.19 30.30
CA GLY A 952 15.39 38.95 30.47
C GLY A 952 15.72 37.72 31.33
N ASP A 953 14.73 36.94 31.77
CA ASP A 953 14.95 35.64 32.41
C ASP A 953 15.10 34.53 31.36
N PHE A 954 16.24 34.57 30.66
CA PHE A 954 16.66 33.50 29.76
C PHE A 954 16.69 32.12 30.43
N THR A 955 16.83 32.04 31.76
CA THR A 955 16.90 30.74 32.45
C THR A 955 15.51 30.11 32.54
N ALA A 956 14.49 30.89 32.89
CA ALA A 956 13.10 30.45 32.89
C ALA A 956 12.60 30.18 31.45
N ALA A 957 12.92 31.04 30.49
CA ALA A 957 12.56 30.85 29.08
C ALA A 957 13.16 29.56 28.50
N ARG A 958 14.44 29.30 28.79
CA ARG A 958 15.11 28.06 28.38
C ARG A 958 14.51 26.84 29.06
N ALA A 959 14.12 26.92 30.33
CA ALA A 959 13.49 25.81 31.04
C ALA A 959 12.15 25.43 30.40
N ALA A 960 11.32 26.43 30.04
CA ALA A 960 10.08 26.21 29.29
C ALA A 960 10.34 25.62 27.89
N LEU A 961 11.39 26.05 27.19
CA LEU A 961 11.80 25.42 25.92
C LEU A 961 12.28 23.97 26.10
N GLU A 962 13.02 23.67 27.17
CA GLU A 962 13.49 22.32 27.47
C GLU A 962 12.31 21.40 27.86
N ASP A 963 11.28 21.90 28.56
CA ASP A 963 10.00 21.20 28.83
C ASP A 963 9.27 20.82 27.52
N LEU A 964 9.02 21.81 26.65
CA LEU A 964 8.34 21.56 25.37
C LEU A 964 9.08 20.56 24.46
N LEU A 965 10.41 20.63 24.40
CA LEU A 965 11.21 19.75 23.54
C LEU A 965 11.52 18.38 24.17
N MET A 966 11.55 18.23 25.49
CA MET A 966 11.99 16.99 26.16
C MET A 966 10.91 16.28 26.98
N GLU A 967 10.04 17.02 27.67
CA GLU A 967 8.94 16.44 28.45
C GLU A 967 7.69 16.25 27.57
N ARG A 968 7.49 17.11 26.54
CA ARG A 968 6.38 17.01 25.58
C ARG A 968 6.76 16.57 24.17
N GLY A 969 8.06 16.47 23.87
CA GLY A 969 8.57 15.85 22.65
C GLY A 969 8.28 16.59 21.33
N LEU A 970 8.02 17.90 21.37
CA LEU A 970 7.84 18.70 20.14
C LEU A 970 9.14 18.77 19.32
N ALA A 971 9.05 18.79 17.98
CA ALA A 971 10.21 19.10 17.16
C ALA A 971 10.49 20.62 17.16
N GLY A 972 11.74 21.01 16.86
CA GLY A 972 12.10 22.43 16.82
C GLY A 972 11.33 23.22 15.76
N GLY A 973 10.96 22.56 14.66
CA GLY A 973 10.08 23.14 13.63
C GLY A 973 8.67 23.44 14.16
N ASP A 974 8.05 22.50 14.87
CA ASP A 974 6.68 22.69 15.41
C ASP A 974 6.62 23.86 16.39
N VAL A 975 7.67 24.02 17.21
CA VAL A 975 7.81 25.16 18.14
C VAL A 975 7.96 26.49 17.38
N ILE A 976 8.65 26.51 16.24
CA ILE A 976 8.78 27.70 15.38
C ILE A 976 7.45 28.05 14.74
N ASP A 977 6.72 27.06 14.21
CA ASP A 977 5.41 27.26 13.59
C ASP A 977 4.38 27.75 14.60
N GLN A 978 4.34 27.17 15.81
CA GLN A 978 3.49 27.63 16.91
C GLN A 978 3.86 29.05 17.37
N LEU A 979 5.15 29.35 17.57
CA LEU A 979 5.60 30.70 17.91
C LEU A 979 5.26 31.71 16.83
N HIS A 980 5.42 31.36 15.56
CA HIS A 980 5.10 32.24 14.43
C HIS A 980 3.58 32.49 14.33
N ARG A 981 2.76 31.46 14.57
CA ARG A 981 1.30 31.55 14.62
C ARG A 981 0.83 32.45 15.77
N SER A 982 1.34 32.24 16.98
CA SER A 982 0.85 32.87 18.21
C SER A 982 1.54 34.20 18.59
N ALA A 983 2.65 34.58 17.93
CA ALA A 983 3.44 35.79 18.27
C ALA A 983 2.65 37.11 18.35
N TRP A 984 1.53 37.22 17.63
CA TRP A 984 0.66 38.41 17.63
C TRP A 984 -0.48 38.37 18.65
N GLU A 985 -0.70 37.22 19.29
CA GLU A 985 -1.74 37.00 20.29
C GLU A 985 -1.22 37.21 21.72
N PHE A 986 0.09 37.05 21.93
CA PHE A 986 0.78 37.30 23.19
C PHE A 986 0.67 38.78 23.65
N ASP A 987 0.50 39.04 24.96
CA ASP A 987 0.38 40.41 25.54
C ASP A 987 1.73 41.16 25.65
N ILE A 988 2.56 41.05 24.60
CA ILE A 988 3.93 41.59 24.55
C ILE A 988 4.02 42.91 23.76
N PRO A 989 5.01 43.77 24.03
CA PRO A 989 5.18 45.02 23.28
C PRO A 989 5.44 44.78 21.79
N GLU A 990 4.80 45.55 20.90
CA GLU A 990 4.92 45.46 19.43
C GLU A 990 6.38 45.39 18.92
N GLN A 991 7.31 46.10 19.58
CA GLN A 991 8.75 46.03 19.25
C GLN A 991 9.40 44.69 19.59
N ALA A 992 8.94 44.01 20.64
CA ALA A 992 9.37 42.67 21.00
C ALA A 992 8.76 41.62 20.06
N THR A 993 7.47 41.76 19.68
CA THR A 993 6.83 40.91 18.66
C THR A 993 7.59 40.94 17.33
N VAL A 994 7.91 42.13 16.82
CA VAL A 994 8.68 42.28 15.57
C VAL A 994 10.07 41.63 15.67
N ARG A 995 10.71 41.69 16.85
CA ARG A 995 12.03 41.12 17.11
C ARG A 995 11.99 39.59 17.26
N LEU A 996 10.92 39.04 17.85
CA LEU A 996 10.62 37.61 17.87
C LEU A 996 10.47 37.09 16.43
N LEU A 997 9.66 37.76 15.61
CA LEU A 997 9.44 37.39 14.20
C LEU A 997 10.73 37.48 13.35
N GLU A 998 11.56 38.52 13.55
CA GLU A 998 12.88 38.62 12.87
C GLU A 998 13.77 37.42 13.23
N ARG A 999 13.80 37.01 14.51
CA ARG A 999 14.63 35.89 14.96
C ARG A 999 14.05 34.53 14.58
N LEU A 1000 12.73 34.35 14.58
CA LEU A 1000 12.07 33.14 14.07
C LEU A 1000 12.45 32.90 12.61
N GLY A 1001 12.34 33.90 11.73
CA GLY A 1001 12.73 33.74 10.32
C GLY A 1001 14.23 33.47 10.10
N GLU A 1002 15.10 34.00 10.96
CA GLU A 1002 16.54 33.68 10.94
C GLU A 1002 16.84 32.25 11.42
N VAL A 1003 16.06 31.76 12.38
CA VAL A 1003 16.17 30.42 12.98
C VAL A 1003 15.64 29.35 12.04
N ASP A 1004 14.45 29.56 11.46
CA ASP A 1004 13.84 28.72 10.41
C ASP A 1004 14.79 28.55 9.22
N TYR A 1005 15.30 29.66 8.65
CA TYR A 1005 16.26 29.60 7.56
C TYR A 1005 17.52 28.79 7.91
N ARG A 1006 18.01 28.88 9.15
CA ARG A 1006 19.18 28.10 9.58
C ARG A 1006 18.88 26.63 9.77
N ILE A 1007 17.70 26.28 10.30
CA ILE A 1007 17.28 24.90 10.51
C ILE A 1007 17.03 24.21 9.17
N SER A 1008 16.39 24.89 8.21
CA SER A 1008 16.23 24.38 6.84
C SER A 1008 17.56 24.18 6.09
N GLU A 1009 18.60 24.95 6.41
CA GLU A 1009 19.99 24.73 5.94
C GLU A 1009 20.77 23.69 6.81
N GLY A 1010 20.11 23.01 7.74
CA GLY A 1010 20.67 21.90 8.54
C GLY A 1010 21.36 22.29 9.86
N ALA A 1011 21.04 23.45 10.44
CA ALA A 1011 21.53 23.83 11.78
C ALA A 1011 20.82 23.05 12.89
N ASN A 1012 21.50 22.87 14.04
CA ASN A 1012 20.92 22.20 15.20
C ASN A 1012 19.78 23.03 15.80
N GLU A 1013 18.56 22.49 15.74
CA GLU A 1013 17.30 23.10 16.18
C GLU A 1013 17.37 23.69 17.59
N ARG A 1014 17.67 22.87 18.59
CA ARG A 1014 17.73 23.29 19.99
C ARG A 1014 18.71 24.45 20.22
N LEU A 1015 19.87 24.42 19.56
CA LEU A 1015 20.85 25.50 19.63
C LEU A 1015 20.36 26.80 18.97
N GLN A 1016 19.59 26.72 17.89
CA GLN A 1016 19.00 27.92 17.27
C GLN A 1016 17.84 28.49 18.10
N LEU A 1017 16.99 27.65 18.69
CA LEU A 1017 15.92 28.06 19.59
C LEU A 1017 16.46 28.65 20.92
N GLU A 1018 17.47 28.02 21.53
CA GLU A 1018 18.20 28.61 22.66
C GLU A 1018 18.82 29.97 22.27
N ALA A 1019 19.38 30.10 21.06
CA ALA A 1019 19.94 31.37 20.57
C ALA A 1019 18.89 32.45 20.27
N MET A 1020 17.68 32.05 19.88
CA MET A 1020 16.53 32.94 19.68
C MET A 1020 16.09 33.57 21.00
N LEU A 1021 15.81 32.73 22.01
CA LEU A 1021 15.42 33.18 23.35
C LEU A 1021 16.55 33.99 24.01
N ALA A 1022 17.81 33.59 23.83
CA ALA A 1022 18.96 34.36 24.29
C ALA A 1022 19.03 35.73 23.59
N SER A 1023 18.76 35.82 22.28
CA SER A 1023 18.68 37.12 21.60
C SER A 1023 17.58 37.98 22.22
N LEU A 1024 16.39 37.44 22.45
CA LEU A 1024 15.27 38.19 23.03
C LEU A 1024 15.64 38.77 24.40
N ALA A 1025 16.28 37.99 25.27
CA ALA A 1025 16.72 38.42 26.60
C ALA A 1025 17.87 39.45 26.63
N LEU A 1026 18.57 39.71 25.51
CA LEU A 1026 19.85 40.43 25.52
C LEU A 1026 19.80 41.95 25.25
N GLU A 1027 18.67 42.56 24.86
CA GLU A 1027 18.63 44.01 24.55
C GLU A 1027 17.52 44.78 25.27
N ASN A 1028 17.94 45.69 26.14
CA ASN A 1028 17.18 46.75 26.79
C ASN A 1028 18.06 48.04 26.82
N GLU A 1029 18.51 48.53 25.65
CA GLU A 1029 19.23 49.81 25.46
C GLU A 1029 18.60 50.71 24.38
#